data_AF-A0A525JDD9-F1
#
_entry.id   AF-A0A525JDD9-F1
#
_cell.length_a   1.000
_cell.length_b   1.000
_cell.length_c   1.000
_cell.angle_alpha   90.00
_cell.angle_beta   90.00
_cell.angle_gamma   90.00
#
_symmetry.space_group_name_H-M   'P 1'
#
loop_
_entity.id
_entity.type
_entity.pdbx_description
1 polymer ?
#
loop_
_entity_poly.entity_id
_entity_poly.type
_entity_poly.pdbx_seq_one_letter_code
_entity_poly.pdbx_strand_id
1 'polypeptide(L)'
;MDQRLSSEIRAGGRGPPDLQAYAEAQRRLLRRDRAHGTGHLIAAPALAAALSLAAGGAVAEPVLMPQPKAVAFAPGALPLTAPFAATATGCPQPLISHAIARAQADIARQRSLADPFGVGPALTIHCRSADAGYQTAAAQEGYRLEVDAHGVRIDADGPAGALHALATLRQLAGIGTDPAAIPFVRVDDAPRFAWRGVMIDTARHFMSLAALKRQVDTMERVKLDVLHLHLSDNEGFRVESRLYPKLQAAQHGEFYTQAEIRDLVAYAADRGVRIVPEFDVPAHTAAIASAYPEIAAAGDPADAMGAFDRALNPASDATYRFLDGLLGEMAGLFPDRNFHIGGDEVNDAAWSHEPTVAAFMTAHNLKSRVEMEAYFHTRIRAMLAHHGKTTVGWDEIAATPIPKDVIVQAWRNSNAVGLAVTGGHPTIVSSGYYLDQLMPAASHYAVDPVDLQADGITPDEAAQLQKISPLAGGAAKPLEIKPMPPLSPEQEKLVLGGEMAMWAELVTDEMLDARVWPRAAAIAERLWSPREVRDPDSLVRRLPLIEDELNLDGLQSDANRARMAARLSPDAPGAVTIFLQTVAPSRYATHNQGLRAMLAGVRHPPPQRLTALADAAPVDGAEALRFESLAKHLAAGDRSVIPALRSQLMIWSGNTPRFIEAAHGHPDLEAALPVNAEVATLTRLGLNALFAIEANDTLDHPSIQPQTALLARALADRAASSRPIFAFLAKPPPADLLIAIAPAIDILVKAGQASR
;
A
#
# COMPACT_ATOMS: atom_id res chain seq x y z
N MET A 1 47.28 -14.74 15.65
CA MET A 1 46.80 -15.66 14.59
C MET A 1 46.52 -14.81 13.35
N ASP A 2 47.55 -14.07 12.89
CA ASP A 2 47.34 -12.78 12.22
C ASP A 2 48.32 -12.52 11.06
N GLN A 3 48.90 -13.58 10.49
CA GLN A 3 49.74 -13.50 9.29
C GLN A 3 49.44 -14.58 8.25
N ARG A 4 48.46 -15.47 8.49
CA ARG A 4 48.01 -16.49 7.51
C ARG A 4 46.82 -16.06 6.65
N LEU A 5 46.05 -15.04 7.04
CA LEU A 5 44.91 -14.56 6.25
C LEU A 5 45.32 -13.73 5.01
N SER A 6 46.52 -13.14 5.01
CA SER A 6 46.98 -12.31 3.88
C SER A 6 47.48 -13.11 2.68
N SER A 7 47.68 -14.43 2.80
CA SER A 7 48.17 -15.29 1.70
C SER A 7 47.08 -16.09 0.99
N GLU A 8 45.87 -16.22 1.55
CA GLU A 8 44.80 -17.02 0.94
C GLU A 8 43.88 -16.23 0.00
N ILE A 9 44.00 -14.89 -0.07
CA ILE A 9 43.25 -14.05 -1.01
C ILE A 9 43.80 -14.11 -2.45
N ARG A 10 44.97 -14.72 -2.68
CA ARG A 10 45.59 -14.84 -4.02
C ARG A 10 45.32 -16.14 -4.78
N ALA A 11 44.53 -17.07 -4.25
CA ALA A 11 44.15 -18.28 -4.99
C ALA A 11 42.63 -18.33 -5.15
N GLY A 12 42.15 -18.02 -6.35
CA GLY A 12 40.75 -18.15 -6.71
C GLY A 12 40.24 -19.57 -6.50
N GLY A 13 39.02 -19.68 -5.97
CA GLY A 13 38.27 -20.91 -5.91
C GLY A 13 37.62 -21.18 -4.56
N ARG A 14 36.37 -20.72 -4.40
CA ARG A 14 35.27 -21.48 -3.79
C ARG A 14 33.96 -20.72 -4.01
N GLY A 15 32.92 -21.50 -4.36
CA GLY A 15 31.59 -21.04 -4.76
C GLY A 15 30.80 -20.32 -3.66
N PRO A 16 29.49 -20.07 -3.90
CA PRO A 16 28.69 -19.11 -3.14
C PRO A 16 28.65 -19.44 -1.64
N PRO A 17 28.57 -18.43 -0.76
CA PRO A 17 28.26 -18.66 0.64
C PRO A 17 26.86 -19.28 0.75
N ASP A 18 26.80 -20.38 1.50
CA ASP A 18 25.62 -21.19 1.75
C ASP A 18 24.51 -20.33 2.41
N LEU A 19 23.39 -20.16 1.73
CA LEU A 19 22.17 -19.51 2.24
C LEU A 19 21.67 -20.18 3.53
N GLN A 20 22.00 -21.46 3.77
CA GLN A 20 21.69 -22.12 5.04
C GLN A 20 22.50 -21.51 6.20
N ALA A 21 23.76 -21.12 5.99
CA ALA A 21 24.58 -20.50 7.04
C ALA A 21 24.04 -19.12 7.46
N TYR A 22 23.45 -18.37 6.53
CA TYR A 22 22.75 -17.11 6.80
C TYR A 22 21.45 -17.35 7.60
N ALA A 23 20.62 -18.31 7.16
CA ALA A 23 19.40 -18.70 7.86
C ALA A 23 19.69 -19.32 9.24
N GLU A 24 20.85 -19.95 9.43
CA GLU A 24 21.27 -20.55 10.69
C GLU A 24 21.86 -19.49 11.65
N ALA A 25 22.54 -18.47 11.14
CA ALA A 25 23.00 -17.32 11.92
C ALA A 25 21.83 -16.48 12.44
N GLN A 26 20.80 -16.23 11.61
CA GLN A 26 19.55 -15.59 12.05
C GLN A 26 18.83 -16.44 13.11
N ARG A 27 18.77 -17.77 12.94
CA ARG A 27 18.18 -18.69 13.93
C ARG A 27 18.96 -18.76 15.24
N ARG A 28 20.29 -18.58 15.22
CA ARG A 28 21.13 -18.56 16.45
C ARG A 28 20.99 -17.26 17.24
N LEU A 29 20.77 -16.13 16.57
CA LEU A 29 20.51 -14.84 17.22
C LEU A 29 19.14 -14.84 17.92
N LEU A 30 18.10 -15.39 17.28
CA LEU A 30 16.76 -15.51 17.88
C LEU A 30 16.68 -16.49 19.07
N ARG A 31 17.62 -17.43 19.19
CA ARG A 31 17.66 -18.41 20.30
C ARG A 31 18.36 -17.89 21.57
N ARG A 32 19.05 -16.75 21.50
CA ARG A 32 19.96 -16.30 22.57
C ARG A 32 19.31 -15.43 23.66
N ASP A 33 18.03 -15.10 23.55
CA ASP A 33 17.20 -14.56 24.64
C ASP A 33 16.85 -15.60 25.73
N ARG A 34 17.37 -16.83 25.63
CA ARG A 34 17.17 -17.89 26.61
C ARG A 34 18.52 -18.43 27.10
N ALA A 35 19.14 -17.72 28.04
CA ALA A 35 19.85 -18.29 29.21
C ALA A 35 20.96 -17.36 29.72
N HIS A 36 20.79 -16.87 30.95
CA HIS A 36 21.91 -16.58 31.84
C HIS A 36 21.93 -17.60 32.97
N GLY A 37 23.04 -18.33 33.07
CA GLY A 37 23.33 -19.33 34.09
C GLY A 37 24.68 -19.98 33.80
N THR A 38 25.74 -19.43 34.40
CA THR A 38 27.14 -19.85 34.26
C THR A 38 27.47 -21.14 35.04
N GLY A 39 28.36 -21.97 34.50
CA GLY A 39 29.37 -22.68 35.32
C GLY A 39 29.51 -24.22 35.19
N HIS A 40 30.50 -24.64 34.40
CA HIS A 40 31.39 -25.82 34.50
C HIS A 40 30.90 -27.29 34.44
N LEU A 41 31.61 -28.03 33.57
CA LEU A 41 31.61 -29.47 33.24
C LEU A 41 31.92 -30.41 34.42
N ILE A 42 31.19 -31.53 34.57
CA ILE A 42 31.66 -32.93 34.78
C ILE A 42 30.58 -33.92 34.25
N ALA A 43 30.98 -35.08 33.73
CA ALA A 43 30.20 -36.05 32.95
C ALA A 43 29.40 -37.14 33.73
N ALA A 44 28.20 -37.49 33.18
CA ALA A 44 27.46 -38.79 33.13
C ALA A 44 26.99 -39.53 34.42
N PRO A 45 25.99 -40.46 34.37
CA PRO A 45 24.74 -40.56 33.58
C PRO A 45 23.46 -40.94 34.42
N ALA A 46 22.28 -40.78 33.79
CA ALA A 46 21.01 -41.52 33.97
C ALA A 46 20.34 -41.67 35.37
N LEU A 47 19.18 -41.00 35.54
CA LEU A 47 17.90 -41.41 36.18
C LEU A 47 17.23 -40.21 36.88
N ALA A 48 16.22 -39.62 36.24
CA ALA A 48 15.04 -38.98 36.88
C ALA A 48 14.19 -38.30 35.79
N ALA A 49 13.48 -39.10 35.01
CA ALA A 49 12.40 -38.62 34.16
C ALA A 49 11.10 -38.63 34.99
N ALA A 50 10.87 -37.58 35.78
CA ALA A 50 9.56 -37.16 36.26
C ALA A 50 9.69 -35.81 36.98
N LEU A 51 8.80 -34.88 36.65
CA LEU A 51 8.66 -33.51 37.20
C LEU A 51 9.69 -32.47 36.76
N SER A 52 9.47 -31.92 35.57
CA SER A 52 9.78 -30.51 35.23
C SER A 52 8.89 -30.05 34.08
N LEU A 53 7.56 -30.13 34.26
CA LEU A 53 6.58 -29.39 33.46
C LEU A 53 6.12 -28.18 34.29
N ALA A 54 6.92 -27.11 34.29
CA ALA A 54 6.51 -25.75 34.64
C ALA A 54 7.72 -24.80 34.53
N ALA A 55 8.26 -24.66 33.32
CA ALA A 55 9.02 -23.47 32.97
C ALA A 55 8.40 -22.96 31.68
N GLY A 56 7.28 -22.24 31.83
CA GLY A 56 6.66 -21.51 30.74
C GLY A 56 7.63 -20.45 30.25
N GLY A 57 8.45 -20.81 29.26
CA GLY A 57 9.22 -19.82 28.53
C GLY A 57 8.24 -18.89 27.83
N ALA A 58 8.35 -17.59 28.08
CA ALA A 58 7.56 -16.59 27.37
C ALA A 58 7.69 -16.83 25.86
N VAL A 59 6.55 -16.97 25.18
CA VAL A 59 6.47 -16.86 23.72
C VAL A 59 6.56 -15.37 23.41
N ALA A 60 7.39 -14.99 22.45
CA ALA A 60 7.47 -13.60 22.02
C ALA A 60 6.09 -13.14 21.53
N GLU A 61 5.67 -11.93 21.93
CA GLU A 61 4.37 -11.40 21.54
C GLU A 61 4.29 -11.25 20.00
N PRO A 62 3.28 -11.84 19.34
CA PRO A 62 3.12 -11.75 17.89
C PRO A 62 2.93 -10.32 17.41
N VAL A 63 3.34 -10.07 16.16
CA VAL A 63 3.10 -8.80 15.49
C VAL A 63 1.66 -8.75 15.00
N LEU A 64 0.90 -7.79 15.51
CA LEU A 64 -0.46 -7.52 15.04
C LEU A 64 -0.48 -6.22 14.23
N MET A 65 -1.10 -6.26 13.05
CA MET A 65 -1.34 -5.12 12.19
C MET A 65 -2.62 -5.37 11.35
N PRO A 66 -3.71 -4.64 11.60
CA PRO A 66 -3.87 -3.57 12.58
C PRO A 66 -3.70 -4.02 14.04
N GLN A 67 -3.12 -3.15 14.89
CA GLN A 67 -3.14 -3.35 16.33
C GLN A 67 -4.59 -3.33 16.87
N PRO A 68 -5.02 -4.35 17.63
CA PRO A 68 -6.36 -4.37 18.20
C PRO A 68 -6.61 -3.25 19.19
N LYS A 69 -7.88 -2.85 19.34
CA LYS A 69 -8.31 -1.89 20.35
C LYS A 69 -7.91 -2.29 21.78
N ALA A 70 -8.02 -3.57 22.11
CA ALA A 70 -7.55 -4.11 23.39
C ALA A 70 -7.00 -5.52 23.20
N VAL A 71 -5.78 -5.74 23.70
CA VAL A 71 -5.08 -7.03 23.71
C VAL A 71 -4.45 -7.26 25.08
N ALA A 72 -4.63 -8.46 25.61
CA ALA A 72 -4.06 -8.87 26.89
C ALA A 72 -3.46 -10.28 26.77
N PHE A 73 -2.14 -10.37 26.79
CA PHE A 73 -1.41 -11.64 26.80
C PHE A 73 -1.36 -12.22 28.22
N ALA A 74 -1.36 -13.55 28.31
CA ALA A 74 -1.22 -14.29 29.55
C ALA A 74 -0.06 -15.32 29.44
N PRO A 75 0.54 -15.75 30.55
CA PRO A 75 1.59 -16.77 30.51
C PRO A 75 1.06 -18.10 29.96
N GLY A 76 1.77 -18.65 28.97
CA GLY A 76 1.43 -19.92 28.34
C GLY A 76 1.13 -19.76 26.85
N ALA A 77 0.99 -20.89 26.17
CA ALA A 77 0.65 -20.95 24.75
C ALA A 77 -0.09 -22.25 24.45
N LEU A 78 -1.01 -22.17 23.49
CA LEU A 78 -1.72 -23.29 22.92
C LEU A 78 -0.83 -23.98 21.87
N PRO A 79 -0.42 -25.24 22.07
CA PRO A 79 0.31 -25.99 21.06
C PRO A 79 -0.56 -26.21 19.82
N LEU A 80 0.01 -25.94 18.65
CA LEU A 80 -0.63 -26.10 17.36
C LEU A 80 0.07 -27.20 16.57
N THR A 81 -0.30 -28.46 16.84
CA THR A 81 0.34 -29.62 16.18
C THR A 81 -0.38 -30.07 14.92
N ALA A 82 -1.66 -29.72 14.78
CA ALA A 82 -2.55 -30.12 13.68
C ALA A 82 -3.59 -29.02 13.41
N PRO A 83 -4.29 -29.04 12.25
CA PRO A 83 -5.36 -28.08 11.96
C PRO A 83 -6.47 -28.08 13.02
N PHE A 84 -7.07 -26.92 13.31
CA PHE A 84 -8.12 -26.81 14.34
C PHE A 84 -9.31 -27.76 14.10
N ALA A 85 -9.86 -28.29 15.18
CA ALA A 85 -11.20 -28.87 15.20
C ALA A 85 -12.24 -27.74 15.22
N ALA A 86 -12.58 -27.20 14.05
CA ALA A 86 -13.39 -26.00 13.93
C ALA A 86 -14.90 -26.27 13.94
N THR A 87 -15.65 -25.48 14.73
CA THR A 87 -17.11 -25.46 14.73
C THR A 87 -17.60 -24.01 14.70
N ALA A 88 -18.66 -23.75 13.93
CA ALA A 88 -19.26 -22.44 13.82
C ALA A 88 -20.78 -22.50 14.04
N THR A 89 -21.32 -21.59 14.84
CA THR A 89 -22.75 -21.47 15.12
C THR A 89 -23.23 -20.03 14.92
N GLY A 90 -24.46 -19.85 14.44
CA GLY A 90 -25.03 -18.53 14.17
C GLY A 90 -24.44 -17.79 12.96
N CYS A 91 -23.27 -18.21 12.46
CA CYS A 91 -22.63 -17.62 11.29
C CYS A 91 -23.24 -18.14 9.97
N PRO A 92 -23.32 -17.31 8.92
CA PRO A 92 -23.86 -17.73 7.63
C PRO A 92 -22.96 -18.76 6.93
N GLN A 93 -23.60 -19.75 6.32
CA GLN A 93 -22.97 -20.77 5.48
C GLN A 93 -23.26 -20.47 4.00
N PRO A 94 -22.33 -20.76 3.07
CA PRO A 94 -21.02 -21.41 3.28
C PRO A 94 -19.89 -20.45 3.72
N LEU A 95 -20.14 -19.13 3.80
CA LEU A 95 -19.12 -18.10 4.09
C LEU A 95 -18.14 -18.50 5.20
N ILE A 96 -18.65 -18.83 6.39
CA ILE A 96 -17.77 -19.10 7.53
C ILE A 96 -16.92 -20.36 7.34
N SER A 97 -17.45 -21.38 6.66
CA SER A 97 -16.70 -22.61 6.38
C SER A 97 -15.54 -22.35 5.41
N HIS A 98 -15.74 -21.51 4.39
CA HIS A 98 -14.67 -21.09 3.49
C HIS A 98 -13.62 -20.26 4.21
N ALA A 99 -14.05 -19.32 5.07
CA ALA A 99 -13.13 -18.48 5.84
C ALA A 99 -12.26 -19.28 6.81
N ILE A 100 -12.85 -20.26 7.51
CA ILE A 100 -12.11 -21.22 8.36
C ILE A 100 -11.09 -22.01 7.52
N ALA A 101 -11.53 -22.56 6.38
CA ALA A 101 -10.66 -23.37 5.52
C ALA A 101 -9.46 -22.56 5.00
N ARG A 102 -9.69 -21.30 4.57
CA ARG A 102 -8.61 -20.38 4.22
C ARG A 102 -7.67 -20.19 5.42
N ALA A 103 -8.20 -19.78 6.58
CA ALA A 103 -7.40 -19.52 7.77
C ALA A 103 -6.51 -20.69 8.17
N GLN A 104 -7.05 -21.91 8.14
CA GLN A 104 -6.28 -23.11 8.45
C GLN A 104 -5.20 -23.39 7.41
N ALA A 105 -5.49 -23.19 6.12
CA ALA A 105 -4.50 -23.36 5.04
C ALA A 105 -3.36 -22.35 5.17
N ASP A 106 -3.67 -21.10 5.54
CA ASP A 106 -2.70 -20.03 5.74
C ASP A 106 -1.77 -20.37 6.91
N ILE A 107 -2.35 -20.72 8.05
CA ILE A 107 -1.61 -21.11 9.24
C ILE A 107 -0.75 -22.35 8.95
N ALA A 108 -1.24 -23.33 8.19
CA ALA A 108 -0.47 -24.51 7.81
C ALA A 108 0.69 -24.21 6.84
N ARG A 109 0.60 -23.13 6.04
CA ARG A 109 1.72 -22.65 5.21
C ARG A 109 2.76 -21.89 6.03
N GLN A 110 2.31 -21.05 6.96
CA GLN A 110 3.17 -20.22 7.81
C GLN A 110 3.84 -21.00 8.95
N ARG A 111 3.20 -22.09 9.38
CA ARG A 111 3.65 -22.98 10.45
C ARG A 111 3.83 -24.40 9.94
N SER A 112 4.99 -24.99 10.19
CA SER A 112 5.20 -26.42 9.96
C SER A 112 4.46 -27.25 11.02
N LEU A 113 3.21 -27.62 10.74
CA LEU A 113 2.41 -28.48 11.62
C LEU A 113 3.01 -29.90 11.67
N ALA A 114 3.05 -30.49 12.86
CA ALA A 114 3.61 -31.84 13.05
C ALA A 114 2.72 -32.94 12.45
N ASP A 115 1.40 -32.74 12.48
CA ASP A 115 0.39 -33.61 11.89
C ASP A 115 -0.60 -32.76 11.06
N PRO A 116 -0.22 -32.37 9.82
CA PRO A 116 -1.03 -31.47 9.00
C PRO A 116 -2.38 -32.08 8.55
N PHE A 117 -2.59 -33.38 8.77
CA PHE A 117 -3.85 -34.08 8.44
C PHE A 117 -4.62 -34.53 9.69
N GLY A 118 -4.08 -34.26 10.88
CA GLY A 118 -4.69 -34.60 12.16
C GLY A 118 -5.81 -33.66 12.56
N VAL A 119 -6.30 -33.86 13.78
CA VAL A 119 -7.29 -33.00 14.43
C VAL A 119 -6.61 -32.33 15.62
N GLY A 120 -6.45 -31.02 15.52
CA GLY A 120 -5.79 -30.16 16.50
C GLY A 120 -6.73 -29.60 17.56
N PRO A 121 -6.33 -28.51 18.23
CA PRO A 121 -7.12 -27.90 19.28
C PRO A 121 -8.49 -27.40 18.77
N ALA A 122 -9.45 -27.24 19.69
CA ALA A 122 -10.78 -26.75 19.34
C ALA A 122 -10.72 -25.29 18.85
N LEU A 123 -11.46 -24.98 17.78
CA LEU A 123 -11.80 -23.62 17.37
C LEU A 123 -13.31 -23.50 17.37
N THR A 124 -13.84 -22.65 18.24
CA THR A 124 -15.28 -22.41 18.37
C THR A 124 -15.59 -20.98 17.92
N ILE A 125 -16.51 -20.84 16.96
CA ILE A 125 -16.93 -19.54 16.44
C ILE A 125 -18.43 -19.38 16.66
N HIS A 126 -18.82 -18.27 17.27
CA HIS A 126 -20.21 -17.90 17.49
C HIS A 126 -20.48 -16.51 16.91
N CYS A 127 -21.40 -16.42 15.94
CA CYS A 127 -21.92 -15.13 15.46
C CYS A 127 -23.25 -14.83 16.16
N ARG A 128 -23.36 -13.67 16.81
CA ARG A 128 -24.55 -13.29 17.59
C ARG A 128 -25.77 -12.96 16.73
N SER A 129 -25.57 -12.55 15.49
CA SER A 129 -26.65 -12.25 14.55
C SER A 129 -26.27 -12.66 13.12
N ALA A 130 -27.29 -12.84 12.27
CA ALA A 130 -27.10 -13.00 10.83
C ALA A 130 -26.70 -11.69 10.12
N ASP A 131 -26.77 -10.56 10.83
CA ASP A 131 -26.44 -9.20 10.38
C ASP A 131 -26.97 -8.81 8.99
N ALA A 132 -28.15 -8.17 8.96
CA ALA A 132 -28.70 -7.62 7.71
C ALA A 132 -27.85 -6.46 7.14
N GLY A 133 -26.92 -5.90 7.93
CA GLY A 133 -25.95 -4.89 7.51
C GLY A 133 -24.69 -5.48 6.87
N TYR A 134 -24.52 -6.80 6.83
CA TYR A 134 -23.38 -7.42 6.16
C TYR A 134 -23.29 -6.98 4.68
N GLN A 135 -22.06 -6.76 4.19
CA GLN A 135 -21.81 -6.14 2.87
C GLN A 135 -22.35 -4.72 2.73
N THR A 136 -22.44 -3.97 3.83
CA THR A 136 -22.70 -2.52 3.85
C THR A 136 -21.84 -1.83 4.91
N ALA A 137 -21.80 -0.49 4.92
CA ALA A 137 -21.13 0.29 5.97
C ALA A 137 -21.77 0.13 7.38
N ALA A 138 -22.92 -0.53 7.50
CA ALA A 138 -23.59 -0.81 8.77
C ALA A 138 -23.28 -2.21 9.33
N ALA A 139 -22.33 -2.94 8.74
CA ALA A 139 -21.94 -4.28 9.17
C ALA A 139 -21.50 -4.29 10.64
N GLN A 140 -21.81 -5.38 11.34
CA GLN A 140 -21.37 -5.61 12.71
C GLN A 140 -20.00 -6.29 12.72
N GLU A 141 -18.97 -5.48 12.93
CA GLU A 141 -17.56 -5.87 12.74
C GLU A 141 -16.81 -6.18 14.05
N GLY A 142 -17.47 -6.02 15.20
CA GLY A 142 -16.89 -6.30 16.51
C GLY A 142 -16.68 -7.79 16.76
N TYR A 143 -15.62 -8.13 17.50
CA TYR A 143 -15.36 -9.50 17.94
C TYR A 143 -14.57 -9.56 19.25
N ARG A 144 -14.70 -10.69 19.93
CA ARG A 144 -13.79 -11.15 20.99
C ARG A 144 -13.12 -12.45 20.57
N LEU A 145 -11.80 -12.52 20.70
CA LEU A 145 -11.01 -13.73 20.49
C LEU A 145 -10.28 -14.07 21.78
N GLU A 146 -10.41 -15.32 22.23
CA GLU A 146 -9.70 -15.85 23.39
C GLU A 146 -8.94 -17.12 23.00
N VAL A 147 -7.67 -17.20 23.40
CA VAL A 147 -6.81 -18.38 23.29
C VAL A 147 -6.39 -18.80 24.69
N ASP A 148 -6.72 -20.04 25.06
CA ASP A 148 -6.35 -20.63 26.35
C ASP A 148 -5.94 -22.11 26.19
N ALA A 149 -5.81 -22.84 27.31
CA ALA A 149 -5.44 -24.25 27.30
C ALA A 149 -6.51 -25.18 26.68
N HIS A 150 -7.74 -24.72 26.48
CA HIS A 150 -8.86 -25.49 25.93
C HIS A 150 -9.02 -25.27 24.42
N GLY A 151 -8.42 -24.22 23.85
CA GLY A 151 -8.44 -23.94 22.42
C GLY A 151 -8.63 -22.46 22.12
N VAL A 152 -9.35 -22.19 21.03
CA VAL A 152 -9.67 -20.84 20.54
C VAL A 152 -11.18 -20.64 20.57
N ARG A 153 -11.63 -19.53 21.16
CA ARG A 153 -13.03 -19.10 21.13
C ARG A 153 -13.14 -17.73 20.46
N ILE A 154 -14.04 -17.62 19.48
CA ILE A 154 -14.38 -16.39 18.78
C ILE A 154 -15.86 -16.10 19.01
N ASP A 155 -16.16 -14.98 19.66
CA ASP A 155 -17.50 -14.44 19.84
C ASP A 155 -17.62 -13.16 19.01
N ALA A 156 -18.29 -13.23 17.85
CA ALA A 156 -18.40 -12.14 16.89
C ALA A 156 -19.82 -11.52 16.88
N ASP A 157 -19.89 -10.21 16.63
CA ASP A 157 -21.15 -9.47 16.56
C ASP A 157 -21.97 -9.90 15.34
N GLY A 158 -21.28 -10.16 14.22
CA GLY A 158 -21.82 -10.69 12.97
C GLY A 158 -20.74 -11.41 12.14
N PRO A 159 -21.05 -11.80 10.89
CA PRO A 159 -20.12 -12.47 10.00
C PRO A 159 -18.82 -11.69 9.75
N ALA A 160 -18.88 -10.35 9.60
CA ALA A 160 -17.70 -9.53 9.39
C ALA A 160 -16.73 -9.63 10.59
N GLY A 161 -17.24 -9.52 11.83
CA GLY A 161 -16.44 -9.71 13.03
C GLY A 161 -15.75 -11.09 13.11
N ALA A 162 -16.41 -12.16 12.62
CA ALA A 162 -15.80 -13.48 12.59
C ALA A 162 -14.65 -13.58 11.58
N LEU A 163 -14.78 -12.95 10.40
CA LEU A 163 -13.70 -12.85 9.41
C LEU A 163 -12.50 -12.09 9.98
N HIS A 164 -12.74 -10.96 10.65
CA HIS A 164 -11.71 -10.14 11.29
C HIS A 164 -11.00 -10.88 12.42
N ALA A 165 -11.74 -11.65 13.23
CA ALA A 165 -11.18 -12.49 14.28
C ALA A 165 -10.26 -13.58 13.71
N LEU A 166 -10.66 -14.21 12.59
CA LEU A 166 -9.83 -15.17 11.88
C LEU A 166 -8.58 -14.52 11.28
N ALA A 167 -8.65 -13.26 10.82
CA ALA A 167 -7.47 -12.51 10.39
C ALA A 167 -6.48 -12.30 11.55
N THR A 168 -6.98 -11.92 12.72
CA THR A 168 -6.16 -11.82 13.95
C THR A 168 -5.58 -13.17 14.39
N LEU A 169 -6.35 -14.27 14.28
CA LEU A 169 -5.86 -15.61 14.60
C LEU A 169 -4.67 -16.03 13.73
N ARG A 170 -4.67 -15.67 12.44
CA ARG A 170 -3.53 -15.92 11.54
C ARG A 170 -2.27 -15.19 12.00
N GLN A 171 -2.38 -13.91 12.32
CA GLN A 171 -1.26 -13.10 12.84
C GLN A 171 -0.75 -13.61 14.19
N LEU A 172 -1.64 -14.06 15.07
CA LEU A 172 -1.27 -14.68 16.35
C LEU A 172 -0.53 -16.00 16.18
N ALA A 173 -0.84 -16.76 15.12
CA ALA A 173 -0.06 -17.95 14.78
C ALA A 173 1.34 -17.59 14.30
N GLY A 174 1.45 -16.56 13.45
CA GLY A 174 2.71 -16.01 12.93
C GLY A 174 3.52 -16.99 12.08
N ILE A 175 4.68 -16.53 11.59
CA ILE A 175 5.64 -17.36 10.84
C ILE A 175 6.65 -17.98 11.80
N GLY A 176 6.90 -19.30 11.68
CA GLY A 176 7.95 -19.92 12.49
C GLY A 176 8.22 -21.39 12.19
N THR A 177 9.43 -21.82 12.53
CA THR A 177 9.90 -23.23 12.42
C THR A 177 10.07 -23.91 13.77
N ASP A 178 9.81 -23.20 14.86
CA ASP A 178 9.67 -23.76 16.20
C ASP A 178 8.35 -24.54 16.33
N PRO A 179 8.17 -25.37 17.38
CA PRO A 179 6.90 -26.03 17.61
C PRO A 179 5.78 -24.98 17.59
N ALA A 180 4.89 -25.11 16.59
CA ALA A 180 3.87 -24.10 16.36
C ALA A 180 3.01 -23.95 17.61
N ALA A 181 2.86 -22.72 18.08
CA ALA A 181 2.10 -22.41 19.27
C ALA A 181 1.55 -20.99 19.17
N ILE A 182 0.39 -20.78 19.77
CA ILE A 182 -0.29 -19.48 19.83
C ILE A 182 -0.28 -19.03 21.29
N PRO A 183 0.20 -17.82 21.62
CA PRO A 183 0.21 -17.36 23.01
C PRO A 183 -1.20 -17.30 23.58
N PHE A 184 -1.34 -17.54 24.88
CA PHE A 184 -2.60 -17.27 25.55
C PHE A 184 -2.89 -15.77 25.51
N VAL A 185 -4.06 -15.42 25.02
CA VAL A 185 -4.40 -14.03 24.74
C VAL A 185 -5.90 -13.84 24.77
N ARG A 186 -6.31 -12.64 25.18
CA ARG A 186 -7.65 -12.12 24.94
C ARG A 186 -7.57 -10.85 24.11
N VAL A 187 -8.36 -10.81 23.04
CA VAL A 187 -8.51 -9.66 22.14
C VAL A 187 -9.97 -9.23 22.14
N ASP A 188 -10.21 -7.95 22.38
CA ASP A 188 -11.52 -7.29 22.28
C ASP A 188 -11.36 -6.16 21.26
N ASP A 189 -12.01 -6.28 20.09
CA ASP A 189 -11.64 -5.46 18.94
C ASP A 189 -12.81 -5.12 18.01
N ALA A 190 -12.70 -3.99 17.34
CA ALA A 190 -13.66 -3.44 16.39
C ALA A 190 -12.99 -2.28 15.61
N PRO A 191 -13.41 -2.00 14.37
CA PRO A 191 -12.81 -0.93 13.57
C PRO A 191 -13.13 0.45 14.12
N ARG A 192 -12.20 1.39 13.93
CA ARG A 192 -12.40 2.83 14.17
C ARG A 192 -13.33 3.46 13.12
N PHE A 193 -13.14 3.11 11.84
CA PHE A 193 -13.91 3.64 10.72
C PHE A 193 -14.64 2.53 9.96
N ALA A 194 -15.82 2.82 9.44
CA ALA A 194 -16.66 1.86 8.72
C ALA A 194 -16.30 1.70 7.22
N TRP A 195 -15.49 2.61 6.67
CA TRP A 195 -14.98 2.54 5.31
C TRP A 195 -13.46 2.43 5.30
N ARG A 196 -12.92 1.30 4.85
CA ARG A 196 -11.49 1.03 4.83
C ARG A 196 -11.12 0.47 3.46
N GLY A 197 -10.92 1.39 2.51
CA GLY A 197 -10.90 1.09 1.09
C GLY A 197 -9.53 1.07 0.44
N VAL A 198 -9.45 0.35 -0.68
CA VAL A 198 -8.39 0.48 -1.70
C VAL A 198 -9.09 0.71 -3.03
N MET A 199 -8.76 1.81 -3.70
CA MET A 199 -9.13 2.06 -5.09
C MET A 199 -8.03 1.53 -6.00
N ILE A 200 -8.41 0.75 -7.01
CA ILE A 200 -7.49 0.27 -8.06
C ILE A 200 -7.96 0.80 -9.41
N ASP A 201 -7.08 1.56 -10.05
CA ASP A 201 -7.21 1.98 -11.43
C ASP A 201 -6.92 0.81 -12.37
N THR A 202 -7.94 0.45 -13.16
CA THR A 202 -7.86 -0.57 -14.21
C THR A 202 -7.95 0.05 -15.61
N ALA A 203 -8.26 1.36 -15.69
CA ALA A 203 -8.47 2.09 -16.92
C ALA A 203 -7.13 2.46 -17.58
N ARG A 204 -6.14 2.95 -16.83
CA ARG A 204 -4.84 3.37 -17.39
C ARG A 204 -3.99 2.17 -17.82
N HIS A 205 -3.88 1.16 -16.96
CA HIS A 205 -3.36 -0.16 -17.29
C HIS A 205 -4.32 -1.24 -16.78
N PHE A 206 -4.61 -2.22 -17.62
CA PHE A 206 -5.50 -3.31 -17.25
C PHE A 206 -4.87 -4.21 -16.19
N MET A 207 -5.65 -4.52 -15.15
CA MET A 207 -5.28 -5.46 -14.09
C MET A 207 -6.04 -6.77 -14.28
N SER A 208 -5.37 -7.90 -14.31
CA SER A 208 -6.01 -9.21 -14.45
C SER A 208 -6.92 -9.53 -13.26
N LEU A 209 -7.94 -10.36 -13.48
CA LEU A 209 -8.77 -10.89 -12.37
C LEU A 209 -7.92 -11.60 -11.32
N ALA A 210 -6.85 -12.29 -11.73
CA ALA A 210 -5.95 -12.94 -10.81
C ALA A 210 -5.27 -11.90 -9.90
N ALA A 211 -4.81 -10.77 -10.45
CA ALA A 211 -4.23 -9.68 -9.66
C ALA A 211 -5.24 -9.04 -8.72
N LEU A 212 -6.46 -8.74 -9.20
CA LEU A 212 -7.53 -8.18 -8.36
C LEU A 212 -7.91 -9.13 -7.21
N LYS A 213 -8.07 -10.44 -7.48
CA LYS A 213 -8.36 -11.44 -6.45
C LYS A 213 -7.26 -11.53 -5.39
N ARG A 214 -5.97 -11.45 -5.79
CA ARG A 214 -4.85 -11.38 -4.82
C ARG A 214 -4.93 -10.14 -3.92
N GLN A 215 -5.38 -9.00 -4.44
CA GLN A 215 -5.58 -7.81 -3.61
C GLN A 215 -6.68 -8.05 -2.58
N VAL A 216 -7.81 -8.64 -2.98
CA VAL A 216 -8.91 -9.01 -2.07
C VAL A 216 -8.47 -10.00 -0.99
N ASP A 217 -7.67 -11.03 -1.35
CA ASP A 217 -7.09 -11.96 -0.37
C ASP A 217 -6.25 -11.22 0.69
N THR A 218 -5.47 -10.23 0.25
CA THR A 218 -4.61 -9.43 1.13
C THR A 218 -5.42 -8.45 1.99
N MET A 219 -6.49 -7.87 1.42
CA MET A 219 -7.43 -7.02 2.16
C MET A 219 -8.10 -7.75 3.33
N GLU A 220 -8.48 -9.03 3.15
CA GLU A 220 -9.01 -9.88 4.24
C GLU A 220 -8.03 -9.98 5.42
N ARG A 221 -6.72 -10.03 5.14
CA ARG A 221 -5.66 -10.16 6.17
C ARG A 221 -5.52 -8.93 7.05
N VAL A 222 -5.66 -7.76 6.44
CA VAL A 222 -5.46 -6.47 7.11
C VAL A 222 -6.77 -5.77 7.45
N LYS A 223 -7.91 -6.48 7.32
CA LYS A 223 -9.25 -6.02 7.69
C LYS A 223 -9.76 -4.80 6.89
N LEU A 224 -9.32 -4.68 5.64
CA LEU A 224 -9.91 -3.75 4.67
C LEU A 224 -11.18 -4.35 4.08
N ASP A 225 -12.17 -3.50 3.78
CA ASP A 225 -13.54 -3.94 3.47
C ASP A 225 -14.14 -3.35 2.19
N VAL A 226 -13.41 -2.45 1.49
CA VAL A 226 -13.87 -1.87 0.22
C VAL A 226 -12.81 -1.97 -0.85
N LEU A 227 -13.13 -2.64 -1.95
CA LEU A 227 -12.38 -2.56 -3.19
C LEU A 227 -13.15 -1.61 -4.12
N HIS A 228 -12.63 -0.41 -4.27
CA HIS A 228 -13.13 0.53 -5.26
C HIS A 228 -12.43 0.24 -6.60
N LEU A 229 -13.20 -0.07 -7.65
CA LEU A 229 -12.66 -0.28 -8.99
C LEU A 229 -12.93 0.94 -9.87
N HIS A 230 -11.86 1.64 -10.25
CA HIS A 230 -11.90 2.69 -11.25
C HIS A 230 -11.84 2.03 -12.64
N LEU A 231 -13.02 1.94 -13.28
CA LEU A 231 -13.28 1.06 -14.42
C LEU A 231 -13.39 1.80 -15.76
N SER A 232 -13.39 3.13 -15.75
CA SER A 232 -13.35 3.93 -16.98
C SER A 232 -12.59 5.22 -16.80
N ASP A 233 -11.75 5.53 -17.77
CA ASP A 233 -11.06 6.81 -17.92
C ASP A 233 -10.85 7.11 -19.42
N ASN A 234 -10.04 8.11 -19.72
CA ASN A 234 -9.60 8.45 -21.07
C ASN A 234 -8.95 7.26 -21.79
N GLU A 235 -8.13 6.49 -21.07
CA GLU A 235 -7.32 5.40 -21.63
C GLU A 235 -8.11 4.11 -21.88
N GLY A 236 -9.28 3.92 -21.24
CA GLY A 236 -10.05 2.71 -21.46
C GLY A 236 -11.37 2.62 -20.70
N PHE A 237 -12.25 1.74 -21.18
CA PHE A 237 -13.51 1.36 -20.54
C PHE A 237 -13.52 -0.14 -20.29
N ARG A 238 -13.44 -0.57 -19.03
CA ARG A 238 -12.97 -1.93 -18.69
C ARG A 238 -14.07 -2.94 -18.41
N VAL A 239 -15.34 -2.61 -18.59
CA VAL A 239 -16.45 -3.55 -18.36
C VAL A 239 -17.25 -3.79 -19.65
N GLU A 240 -17.61 -5.03 -19.91
CA GLU A 240 -18.52 -5.40 -21.00
C GLU A 240 -19.90 -4.73 -20.84
N SER A 241 -20.27 -3.90 -21.81
CA SER A 241 -21.66 -3.46 -21.99
C SER A 241 -22.32 -4.25 -23.11
N ARG A 242 -23.48 -4.85 -22.83
CA ARG A 242 -24.30 -5.52 -23.85
C ARG A 242 -25.17 -4.53 -24.61
N LEU A 243 -25.51 -3.41 -23.98
CA LEU A 243 -26.24 -2.32 -24.62
C LEU A 243 -25.33 -1.49 -25.55
N TYR A 244 -24.08 -1.29 -25.18
CA TYR A 244 -23.12 -0.43 -25.87
C TYR A 244 -21.83 -1.18 -26.25
N PRO A 245 -21.90 -2.19 -27.14
CA PRO A 245 -20.78 -3.10 -27.39
C PRO A 245 -19.53 -2.47 -28.02
N LYS A 246 -19.63 -1.22 -28.52
CA LYS A 246 -18.46 -0.52 -29.04
C LYS A 246 -17.47 -0.12 -27.95
N LEU A 247 -17.92 0.02 -26.69
CA LEU A 247 -17.05 0.37 -25.56
C LEU A 247 -15.93 -0.67 -25.39
N GLN A 248 -16.29 -1.95 -25.29
CA GLN A 248 -15.32 -3.03 -25.12
C GLN A 248 -14.59 -3.39 -26.42
N ALA A 249 -15.21 -3.21 -27.59
CA ALA A 249 -14.55 -3.50 -28.87
C ALA A 249 -13.29 -2.64 -29.10
N ALA A 250 -13.27 -1.43 -28.53
CA ALA A 250 -12.14 -0.50 -28.59
C ALA A 250 -10.98 -0.85 -27.63
N GLN A 251 -11.14 -1.85 -26.76
CA GLN A 251 -10.18 -2.14 -25.68
C GLN A 251 -9.20 -3.29 -26.01
N HIS A 252 -9.21 -3.79 -27.24
CA HIS A 252 -8.28 -4.83 -27.70
C HIS A 252 -8.21 -6.10 -26.82
N GLY A 253 -9.32 -6.45 -26.16
CA GLY A 253 -9.41 -7.63 -25.27
C GLY A 253 -9.10 -7.35 -23.79
N GLU A 254 -8.75 -6.12 -23.44
CA GLU A 254 -8.46 -5.70 -22.07
C GLU A 254 -9.71 -5.13 -21.37
N PHE A 255 -10.69 -5.99 -21.15
CA PHE A 255 -11.91 -5.68 -20.40
C PHE A 255 -12.40 -6.92 -19.66
N TYR A 256 -13.20 -6.71 -18.60
CA TYR A 256 -13.89 -7.75 -17.87
C TYR A 256 -15.27 -7.99 -18.47
N THR A 257 -15.57 -9.25 -18.77
CA THR A 257 -16.95 -9.66 -19.07
C THR A 257 -17.84 -9.46 -17.84
N GLN A 258 -19.14 -9.34 -18.05
CA GLN A 258 -20.07 -9.23 -16.91
C GLN A 258 -20.05 -10.48 -16.02
N ALA A 259 -19.70 -11.65 -16.58
CA ALA A 259 -19.56 -12.89 -15.81
C ALA A 259 -18.35 -12.83 -14.87
N GLU A 260 -17.23 -12.29 -15.36
CA GLU A 260 -16.01 -12.09 -14.58
C GLU A 260 -16.19 -11.04 -13.48
N ILE A 261 -16.92 -9.95 -13.74
CA ILE A 261 -17.30 -8.98 -12.70
C ILE A 261 -18.13 -9.66 -11.61
N ARG A 262 -19.15 -10.46 -11.97
CA ARG A 262 -19.96 -11.18 -10.99
C ARG A 262 -19.15 -12.20 -10.18
N ASP A 263 -18.19 -12.87 -10.80
CA ASP A 263 -17.27 -13.78 -10.13
C ASP A 263 -16.35 -13.02 -9.15
N LEU A 264 -15.79 -11.87 -9.53
CA LEU A 264 -14.97 -11.04 -8.65
C LEU A 264 -15.79 -10.49 -7.46
N VAL A 265 -17.01 -10.02 -7.71
CA VAL A 265 -17.94 -9.56 -6.66
C VAL A 265 -18.23 -10.68 -5.66
N ALA A 266 -18.54 -11.90 -6.13
CA ALA A 266 -18.79 -13.03 -5.25
C ALA A 266 -17.53 -13.43 -4.46
N TYR A 267 -16.36 -13.40 -5.11
CA TYR A 267 -15.06 -13.70 -4.48
C TYR A 267 -14.72 -12.71 -3.36
N ALA A 268 -14.98 -11.42 -3.59
CA ALA A 268 -14.78 -10.35 -2.62
C ALA A 268 -15.77 -10.45 -1.46
N ALA A 269 -17.05 -10.70 -1.74
CA ALA A 269 -18.06 -10.89 -0.72
C ALA A 269 -17.70 -12.06 0.21
N ASP A 270 -17.18 -13.17 -0.30
CA ASP A 270 -16.73 -14.33 0.50
C ASP A 270 -15.57 -14.01 1.47
N ARG A 271 -14.95 -12.82 1.34
CA ARG A 271 -13.87 -12.28 2.19
C ARG A 271 -14.29 -11.05 2.99
N GLY A 272 -15.57 -10.69 2.96
CA GLY A 272 -16.07 -9.50 3.66
C GLY A 272 -15.70 -8.18 2.96
N VAL A 273 -15.26 -8.24 1.69
CA VAL A 273 -14.88 -7.07 0.90
C VAL A 273 -16.02 -6.71 -0.06
N ARG A 274 -16.48 -5.46 0.02
CA ARG A 274 -17.46 -4.87 -0.90
C ARG A 274 -16.75 -4.37 -2.15
N ILE A 275 -17.42 -4.39 -3.29
CA ILE A 275 -16.91 -3.76 -4.52
C ILE A 275 -17.76 -2.54 -4.86
N VAL A 276 -17.13 -1.37 -4.90
CA VAL A 276 -17.75 -0.12 -5.34
C VAL A 276 -17.21 0.20 -6.73
N PRO A 277 -18.06 0.29 -7.77
CA PRO A 277 -17.61 0.63 -9.10
C PRO A 277 -17.51 2.15 -9.28
N GLU A 278 -16.56 2.58 -10.09
CA GLU A 278 -16.49 3.93 -10.66
C GLU A 278 -16.55 3.91 -12.17
N PHE A 279 -17.44 4.76 -12.69
CA PHE A 279 -17.48 5.14 -14.10
C PHE A 279 -17.46 6.65 -14.19
N ASP A 280 -16.27 7.21 -14.40
CA ASP A 280 -16.03 8.64 -14.33
C ASP A 280 -16.71 9.43 -15.46
N VAL A 281 -17.46 10.45 -15.07
CA VAL A 281 -18.18 11.40 -15.93
C VAL A 281 -18.30 12.77 -15.24
N PRO A 282 -18.30 13.89 -15.98
CA PRO A 282 -18.32 14.00 -17.45
C PRO A 282 -16.94 14.11 -18.10
N ALA A 283 -15.88 14.39 -17.34
CA ALA A 283 -14.49 14.33 -17.82
C ALA A 283 -14.00 12.88 -17.82
N HIS A 284 -12.73 12.65 -18.16
CA HIS A 284 -12.15 11.31 -18.22
C HIS A 284 -12.93 10.33 -19.12
N THR A 285 -13.53 10.86 -20.19
CA THR A 285 -14.44 10.12 -21.05
C THR A 285 -13.92 9.93 -22.48
N ALA A 286 -12.63 10.14 -22.75
CA ALA A 286 -12.11 9.98 -24.10
C ALA A 286 -12.34 8.57 -24.69
N ALA A 287 -12.29 7.50 -23.89
CA ALA A 287 -12.62 6.15 -24.33
C ALA A 287 -14.11 6.01 -24.73
N ILE A 288 -15.02 6.58 -23.92
CA ILE A 288 -16.47 6.58 -24.19
C ILE A 288 -16.76 7.40 -25.45
N ALA A 289 -16.24 8.63 -25.52
CA ALA A 289 -16.40 9.55 -26.64
C ALA A 289 -15.84 9.00 -27.94
N SER A 290 -14.75 8.23 -27.90
CA SER A 290 -14.17 7.59 -29.08
C SER A 290 -15.08 6.47 -29.63
N ALA A 291 -15.75 5.72 -28.75
CA ALA A 291 -16.69 4.67 -29.15
C ALA A 291 -18.05 5.24 -29.61
N TYR A 292 -18.50 6.33 -29.00
CA TYR A 292 -19.78 7.01 -29.22
C TYR A 292 -19.57 8.53 -29.33
N PRO A 293 -19.06 9.05 -30.46
CA PRO A 293 -18.75 10.47 -30.62
C PRO A 293 -19.98 11.38 -30.55
N GLU A 294 -21.19 10.85 -30.79
CA GLU A 294 -22.44 11.62 -30.77
C GLU A 294 -22.85 12.17 -29.40
N ILE A 295 -22.25 11.70 -28.31
CA ILE A 295 -22.52 12.18 -26.93
C ILE A 295 -21.42 13.07 -26.35
N ALA A 296 -20.32 13.26 -27.08
CA ALA A 296 -19.23 14.13 -26.68
C ALA A 296 -19.55 15.62 -26.95
N ALA A 297 -19.00 16.52 -26.14
CA ALA A 297 -18.81 17.91 -26.54
C ALA A 297 -17.83 17.92 -27.74
N ALA A 298 -18.08 18.72 -28.78
CA ALA A 298 -17.17 18.70 -29.93
C ALA A 298 -15.74 19.12 -29.54
N GLY A 299 -14.77 18.40 -30.11
CA GLY A 299 -13.34 18.59 -29.93
C GLY A 299 -12.60 17.87 -31.05
N ASP A 300 -11.41 18.37 -31.45
CA ASP A 300 -10.64 17.76 -32.54
C ASP A 300 -10.17 16.34 -32.12
N PRO A 301 -10.58 15.28 -32.84
CA PRO A 301 -10.12 13.91 -32.61
C PRO A 301 -8.60 13.75 -32.65
N ALA A 302 -7.87 14.65 -33.33
CA ALA A 302 -6.43 14.58 -33.59
C ALA A 302 -5.54 15.28 -32.54
N ASP A 303 -6.10 16.01 -31.57
CA ASP A 303 -5.31 16.68 -30.54
C ASP A 303 -5.08 15.77 -29.32
N ALA A 304 -3.82 15.38 -29.09
CA ALA A 304 -3.41 14.56 -27.95
C ALA A 304 -3.49 15.31 -26.60
N MET A 305 -3.41 16.65 -26.60
CA MET A 305 -3.75 17.45 -25.42
C MET A 305 -5.28 17.53 -25.22
N GLY A 306 -6.04 17.30 -26.28
CA GLY A 306 -7.50 17.36 -26.28
C GLY A 306 -8.20 16.17 -25.61
N ALA A 307 -7.49 15.12 -25.18
CA ALA A 307 -8.13 14.03 -24.41
C ALA A 307 -8.64 14.53 -23.04
N PHE A 308 -7.85 15.34 -22.34
CA PHE A 308 -8.24 16.00 -21.08
C PHE A 308 -9.28 17.12 -21.29
N ASP A 309 -9.37 17.65 -22.51
CA ASP A 309 -10.40 18.65 -22.88
C ASP A 309 -11.70 17.99 -23.35
N ARG A 310 -11.73 16.67 -23.59
CA ARG A 310 -12.92 15.93 -24.03
C ARG A 310 -13.76 15.52 -22.84
N ALA A 311 -14.86 16.24 -22.67
CA ALA A 311 -15.94 15.85 -21.77
C ALA A 311 -17.20 15.44 -22.55
N LEU A 312 -18.08 14.70 -21.90
CA LEU A 312 -19.43 14.46 -22.41
C LEU A 312 -20.18 15.79 -22.58
N ASN A 313 -21.11 15.85 -23.53
CA ASN A 313 -21.92 17.04 -23.76
C ASN A 313 -23.09 17.11 -22.75
N PRO A 314 -23.05 18.00 -21.74
CA PRO A 314 -24.07 18.06 -20.70
C PRO A 314 -25.35 18.78 -21.14
N ALA A 315 -25.37 19.40 -22.34
CA ALA A 315 -26.54 20.04 -22.92
C ALA A 315 -27.39 19.09 -23.80
N SER A 316 -26.91 17.88 -24.08
CA SER A 316 -27.56 16.93 -24.97
C SER A 316 -28.38 15.88 -24.22
N ASP A 317 -29.68 15.78 -24.51
CA ASP A 317 -30.52 14.69 -23.98
C ASP A 317 -30.11 13.30 -24.51
N ALA A 318 -29.35 13.23 -25.62
CA ALA A 318 -28.80 11.97 -26.08
C ALA A 318 -27.74 11.42 -25.11
N THR A 319 -26.91 12.29 -24.54
CA THR A 319 -25.93 11.95 -23.50
C THR A 319 -26.62 11.32 -22.30
N TYR A 320 -27.70 11.94 -21.81
CA TYR A 320 -28.42 11.44 -20.64
C TYR A 320 -29.15 10.12 -20.90
N ARG A 321 -29.71 9.91 -22.10
CA ARG A 321 -30.31 8.60 -22.47
C ARG A 321 -29.25 7.50 -22.56
N PHE A 322 -28.07 7.82 -23.09
CA PHE A 322 -26.95 6.90 -23.12
C PHE A 322 -26.48 6.53 -21.71
N LEU A 323 -26.25 7.53 -20.86
CA LEU A 323 -25.78 7.32 -19.50
C LEU A 323 -26.79 6.57 -18.63
N ASP A 324 -28.09 6.86 -18.73
CA ASP A 324 -29.10 6.13 -17.96
C ASP A 324 -29.12 4.63 -18.33
N GLY A 325 -29.00 4.31 -19.63
CA GLY A 325 -28.88 2.93 -20.10
C GLY A 325 -27.59 2.26 -19.61
N LEU A 326 -26.45 2.93 -19.74
CA LEU A 326 -25.15 2.39 -19.38
C LEU A 326 -25.03 2.19 -17.87
N LEU A 327 -25.32 3.24 -17.09
CA LEU A 327 -25.26 3.20 -15.63
C LEU A 327 -26.28 2.24 -15.05
N GLY A 328 -27.48 2.11 -15.66
CA GLY A 328 -28.46 1.09 -15.27
C GLY A 328 -27.94 -0.34 -15.48
N GLU A 329 -27.29 -0.61 -16.61
CA GLU A 329 -26.64 -1.91 -16.86
C GLU A 329 -25.52 -2.19 -15.84
N MET A 330 -24.62 -1.23 -15.63
CA MET A 330 -23.51 -1.36 -14.70
C MET A 330 -23.99 -1.50 -13.25
N ALA A 331 -24.98 -0.71 -12.81
CA ALA A 331 -25.56 -0.78 -11.48
C ALA A 331 -26.14 -2.17 -11.15
N GLY A 332 -26.61 -2.91 -12.16
CA GLY A 332 -27.08 -4.29 -12.01
C GLY A 332 -25.98 -5.34 -11.80
N LEU A 333 -24.71 -5.01 -12.08
CA LEU A 333 -23.58 -5.92 -11.89
C LEU A 333 -23.01 -5.88 -10.46
N PHE A 334 -23.09 -4.72 -9.81
CA PHE A 334 -22.50 -4.47 -8.51
C PHE A 334 -23.61 -4.38 -7.45
N PRO A 335 -23.66 -5.27 -6.45
CA PRO A 335 -24.72 -5.26 -5.44
C PRO A 335 -24.58 -4.15 -4.40
N ASP A 336 -23.39 -3.57 -4.22
CA ASP A 336 -23.18 -2.45 -3.30
C ASP A 336 -24.10 -1.28 -3.66
N ARG A 337 -24.61 -0.57 -2.65
CA ARG A 337 -25.49 0.58 -2.87
C ARG A 337 -24.71 1.79 -3.38
N ASN A 338 -23.44 1.91 -3.03
CA ASN A 338 -22.61 3.02 -3.45
C ASN A 338 -22.14 2.80 -4.88
N PHE A 339 -22.23 3.86 -5.68
CA PHE A 339 -21.80 3.87 -7.07
C PHE A 339 -21.09 5.19 -7.33
N HIS A 340 -19.82 5.11 -7.68
CA HIS A 340 -18.96 6.28 -7.87
C HIS A 340 -19.07 6.78 -9.31
N ILE A 341 -19.21 8.10 -9.48
CA ILE A 341 -19.40 8.74 -10.79
C ILE A 341 -18.18 9.56 -11.24
N GLY A 342 -17.12 9.53 -10.44
CA GLY A 342 -15.97 10.43 -10.59
C GLY A 342 -16.37 11.87 -10.39
N GLY A 343 -16.26 12.66 -11.45
CA GLY A 343 -16.63 14.08 -11.47
C GLY A 343 -15.48 15.04 -11.15
N ASP A 344 -14.25 14.55 -11.20
CA ASP A 344 -13.01 15.30 -11.02
C ASP A 344 -12.52 15.95 -12.32
N GLU A 345 -11.57 16.88 -12.15
CA GLU A 345 -10.72 17.46 -13.20
C GLU A 345 -11.40 17.97 -14.48
N VAL A 346 -12.69 18.33 -14.45
CA VAL A 346 -13.36 18.92 -15.60
C VAL A 346 -12.68 20.25 -15.98
N ASN A 347 -12.00 20.26 -17.12
CA ASN A 347 -11.23 21.42 -17.58
C ASN A 347 -12.15 22.62 -17.88
N ASP A 348 -11.73 23.83 -17.50
CA ASP A 348 -12.40 25.09 -17.86
C ASP A 348 -12.63 25.23 -19.37
N ALA A 349 -11.75 24.65 -20.19
CA ALA A 349 -11.85 24.66 -21.65
C ALA A 349 -12.91 23.70 -22.22
N ALA A 350 -13.28 22.64 -21.50
CA ALA A 350 -13.98 21.46 -22.03
C ALA A 350 -15.30 21.77 -22.77
N TRP A 351 -16.01 22.82 -22.36
CA TRP A 351 -17.28 23.26 -22.99
C TRP A 351 -17.25 24.69 -23.53
N SER A 352 -16.14 25.39 -23.33
CA SER A 352 -16.01 26.83 -23.64
C SER A 352 -16.16 27.15 -25.13
N HIS A 353 -15.89 26.18 -25.99
CA HIS A 353 -15.99 26.31 -27.45
C HIS A 353 -17.24 25.64 -28.03
N GLU A 354 -18.11 25.06 -27.20
CA GLU A 354 -19.30 24.33 -27.65
C GLU A 354 -20.54 25.21 -27.79
N PRO A 355 -21.02 25.49 -29.03
CA PRO A 355 -22.16 26.38 -29.22
C PRO A 355 -23.44 25.85 -28.56
N THR A 356 -23.61 24.53 -28.52
CA THR A 356 -24.78 23.89 -27.92
C THR A 356 -24.80 24.06 -26.39
N VAL A 357 -23.64 23.92 -25.74
CA VAL A 357 -23.51 24.12 -24.29
C VAL A 357 -23.67 25.59 -23.93
N ALA A 358 -23.04 26.50 -24.68
CA ALA A 358 -23.20 27.95 -24.46
C ALA A 358 -24.65 28.42 -24.58
N ALA A 359 -25.38 27.93 -25.60
CA ALA A 359 -26.80 28.21 -25.77
C ALA A 359 -27.64 27.64 -24.62
N PHE A 360 -27.33 26.43 -24.17
CA PHE A 360 -28.03 25.79 -23.05
C PHE A 360 -27.83 26.55 -21.75
N MET A 361 -26.58 26.91 -21.41
CA MET A 361 -26.25 27.71 -20.23
C MET A 361 -26.99 29.04 -20.22
N THR A 362 -27.07 29.71 -21.37
CA THR A 362 -27.85 30.96 -21.52
C THR A 362 -29.34 30.72 -21.28
N ALA A 363 -29.91 29.66 -21.87
CA ALA A 363 -31.33 29.34 -21.73
C ALA A 363 -31.72 28.92 -20.29
N HIS A 364 -30.79 28.34 -19.53
CA HIS A 364 -31.00 27.84 -18.17
C HIS A 364 -30.41 28.75 -17.09
N ASN A 365 -29.88 29.92 -17.48
CA ASN A 365 -29.28 30.91 -16.59
C ASN A 365 -28.14 30.33 -15.71
N LEU A 366 -27.33 29.45 -16.30
CA LEU A 366 -26.13 28.89 -15.68
C LEU A 366 -24.94 29.80 -16.01
N LYS A 367 -24.25 30.30 -14.98
CA LYS A 367 -23.27 31.40 -15.10
C LYS A 367 -21.83 30.94 -15.21
N SER A 368 -21.55 29.68 -14.92
CA SER A 368 -20.19 29.14 -14.87
C SER A 368 -20.15 27.67 -15.29
N ARG A 369 -18.97 27.18 -15.65
CA ARG A 369 -18.71 25.74 -15.86
C ARG A 369 -19.17 24.93 -14.65
N VAL A 370 -18.80 25.37 -13.44
CA VAL A 370 -19.14 24.69 -12.18
C VAL A 370 -20.67 24.56 -12.00
N GLU A 371 -21.45 25.58 -12.38
CA GLU A 371 -22.91 25.48 -12.37
C GLU A 371 -23.45 24.51 -13.44
N MET A 372 -22.77 24.36 -14.58
CA MET A 372 -23.11 23.37 -15.61
C MET A 372 -22.78 21.95 -15.18
N GLU A 373 -21.67 21.73 -14.47
CA GLU A 373 -21.33 20.45 -13.81
C GLU A 373 -22.36 20.08 -12.76
N ALA A 374 -22.73 21.03 -11.90
CA ALA A 374 -23.77 20.81 -10.89
C ALA A 374 -25.09 20.35 -11.52
N TYR A 375 -25.48 20.95 -12.66
CA TYR A 375 -26.63 20.52 -13.45
C TYR A 375 -26.46 19.08 -13.95
N PHE A 376 -25.31 18.74 -14.53
CA PHE A 376 -25.01 17.39 -15.01
C PHE A 376 -25.05 16.35 -13.87
N HIS A 377 -24.30 16.56 -12.78
CA HIS A 377 -24.25 15.65 -11.62
C HIS A 377 -25.62 15.48 -10.96
N THR A 378 -26.45 16.52 -10.91
CA THR A 378 -27.82 16.42 -10.39
C THR A 378 -28.66 15.44 -11.22
N ARG A 379 -28.50 15.44 -12.56
CA ARG A 379 -29.20 14.48 -13.43
C ARG A 379 -28.65 13.06 -13.27
N ILE A 380 -27.32 12.88 -13.18
CA ILE A 380 -26.70 11.56 -12.96
C ILE A 380 -27.12 10.95 -11.62
N ARG A 381 -27.11 11.74 -10.54
CA ARG A 381 -27.61 11.30 -9.23
C ARG A 381 -29.06 10.84 -9.30
N ALA A 382 -29.93 11.57 -10.00
CA ALA A 382 -31.32 11.15 -10.16
C ALA A 382 -31.47 9.80 -10.89
N MET A 383 -30.63 9.52 -11.89
CA MET A 383 -30.58 8.22 -12.57
C MET A 383 -30.10 7.12 -11.62
N LEU A 384 -28.99 7.32 -10.91
CA LEU A 384 -28.49 6.34 -9.95
C LEU A 384 -29.50 6.05 -8.85
N ALA A 385 -30.18 7.07 -8.32
CA ALA A 385 -31.25 6.90 -7.35
C ALA A 385 -32.43 6.08 -7.93
N HIS A 386 -32.78 6.28 -9.20
CA HIS A 386 -33.78 5.45 -9.89
C HIS A 386 -33.36 3.97 -9.96
N HIS A 387 -32.05 3.70 -10.14
CA HIS A 387 -31.45 2.37 -10.12
C HIS A 387 -31.11 1.85 -8.71
N GLY A 388 -31.58 2.53 -7.66
CA GLY A 388 -31.40 2.10 -6.26
C GLY A 388 -29.99 2.29 -5.70
N LYS A 389 -29.20 3.19 -6.30
CA LYS A 389 -27.82 3.50 -5.90
C LYS A 389 -27.71 4.86 -5.19
N THR A 390 -26.76 4.94 -4.28
CA THR A 390 -26.27 6.16 -3.64
C THR A 390 -25.04 6.65 -4.40
N THR A 391 -25.07 7.91 -4.82
CA THR A 391 -23.96 8.53 -5.56
C THR A 391 -22.78 8.79 -4.63
N VAL A 392 -21.59 8.37 -5.07
CA VAL A 392 -20.29 8.83 -4.57
C VAL A 392 -19.61 9.63 -5.68
N GLY A 393 -18.86 10.66 -5.35
CA GLY A 393 -17.98 11.30 -6.31
C GLY A 393 -16.88 12.13 -5.63
N TRP A 394 -15.89 12.51 -6.43
CA TRP A 394 -14.75 13.29 -5.97
C TRP A 394 -15.18 14.68 -5.48
N ASP A 395 -14.39 15.28 -4.59
CA ASP A 395 -14.80 16.48 -3.85
C ASP A 395 -15.11 17.73 -4.71
N GLU A 396 -14.75 17.75 -5.99
CA GLU A 396 -15.23 18.72 -6.98
C GLU A 396 -16.75 18.78 -7.07
N ILE A 397 -17.44 17.65 -6.96
CA ILE A 397 -18.92 17.63 -7.07
C ILE A 397 -19.58 18.49 -5.98
N ALA A 398 -18.88 18.70 -4.86
CA ALA A 398 -19.33 19.50 -3.73
C ALA A 398 -19.00 21.00 -3.86
N ALA A 399 -18.47 21.46 -5.00
CA ALA A 399 -18.21 22.88 -5.26
C ALA A 399 -19.47 23.74 -5.33
N THR A 400 -20.64 23.11 -5.49
CA THR A 400 -21.96 23.75 -5.40
C THR A 400 -22.85 22.97 -4.43
N PRO A 401 -23.96 23.55 -3.95
CA PRO A 401 -24.89 22.83 -3.09
C PRO A 401 -25.40 21.55 -3.76
N ILE A 402 -25.09 20.40 -3.15
CA ILE A 402 -25.52 19.08 -3.59
C ILE A 402 -26.50 18.44 -2.59
N PRO A 403 -27.32 17.46 -3.00
CA PRO A 403 -28.20 16.71 -2.10
C PRO A 403 -27.45 15.99 -0.98
N LYS A 404 -28.01 16.00 0.24
CA LYS A 404 -27.34 15.50 1.47
C LYS A 404 -27.03 14.00 1.47
N ASP A 405 -27.68 13.24 0.61
CA ASP A 405 -27.47 11.80 0.44
C ASP A 405 -26.28 11.44 -0.45
N VAL A 406 -25.64 12.43 -1.09
CA VAL A 406 -24.40 12.23 -1.85
C VAL A 406 -23.22 12.08 -0.90
N ILE A 407 -22.40 11.06 -1.12
CA ILE A 407 -21.14 10.83 -0.43
C ILE A 407 -20.02 11.53 -1.20
N VAL A 408 -19.18 12.27 -0.49
CA VAL A 408 -18.07 13.02 -1.08
C VAL A 408 -16.75 12.31 -0.79
N GLN A 409 -15.93 12.07 -1.80
CA GLN A 409 -14.58 11.53 -1.63
C GLN A 409 -13.54 12.65 -1.72
N ALA A 410 -13.00 13.03 -0.58
CA ALA A 410 -12.02 14.11 -0.42
C ALA A 410 -10.62 13.63 -0.80
N TRP A 411 -10.09 14.18 -1.89
CA TRP A 411 -8.84 13.70 -2.49
C TRP A 411 -7.77 14.78 -2.61
N ARG A 412 -8.16 16.04 -2.81
CA ARG A 412 -7.20 17.14 -3.07
C ARG A 412 -6.39 17.54 -1.85
N ASN A 413 -7.01 17.59 -0.68
CA ASN A 413 -6.37 17.94 0.60
C ASN A 413 -7.31 17.70 1.80
N SER A 414 -6.79 17.86 3.02
CA SER A 414 -7.58 17.68 4.25
C SER A 414 -8.65 18.76 4.48
N ASN A 415 -8.57 19.95 3.85
CA ASN A 415 -9.63 20.96 3.95
C ASN A 415 -10.90 20.54 3.20
N ALA A 416 -10.78 19.76 2.11
CA ALA A 416 -11.93 19.22 1.38
C ALA A 416 -12.83 18.37 2.27
N VAL A 417 -12.24 17.60 3.20
CA VAL A 417 -12.97 16.87 4.24
C VAL A 417 -13.83 17.82 5.07
N GLY A 418 -13.23 18.90 5.57
CA GLY A 418 -13.91 19.92 6.39
C GLY A 418 -15.06 20.61 5.65
N LEU A 419 -14.89 20.89 4.37
CA LEU A 419 -15.93 21.48 3.51
C LEU A 419 -17.10 20.52 3.33
N ALA A 420 -16.84 19.25 3.01
CA ALA A 420 -17.86 18.23 2.78
C ALA A 420 -18.71 17.95 4.03
N VAL A 421 -18.08 17.74 5.19
CA VAL A 421 -18.80 17.45 6.44
C VAL A 421 -19.51 18.69 7.01
N THR A 422 -18.99 19.90 6.78
CA THR A 422 -19.74 21.15 7.07
C THR A 422 -20.96 21.30 6.16
N GLY A 423 -20.81 20.85 4.91
CA GLY A 423 -21.91 20.65 3.98
C GLY A 423 -22.87 19.53 4.40
N GLY A 424 -22.62 18.78 5.48
CA GLY A 424 -23.49 17.72 5.98
C GLY A 424 -23.48 16.45 5.13
N HIS A 425 -22.41 16.21 4.37
CA HIS A 425 -22.25 15.03 3.53
C HIS A 425 -21.41 13.96 4.22
N PRO A 426 -21.78 12.68 4.13
CA PRO A 426 -20.85 11.59 4.43
C PRO A 426 -19.60 11.73 3.57
N THR A 427 -18.43 11.50 4.14
CA THR A 427 -17.15 11.79 3.49
C THR A 427 -16.19 10.61 3.61
N ILE A 428 -15.56 10.25 2.49
CA ILE A 428 -14.44 9.29 2.39
C ILE A 428 -13.17 10.12 2.19
N VAL A 429 -12.06 9.73 2.83
CA VAL A 429 -10.79 10.47 2.75
C VAL A 429 -9.75 9.69 1.93
N SER A 430 -9.32 10.25 0.80
CA SER A 430 -8.20 9.76 0.00
C SER A 430 -6.99 10.70 -0.02
N SER A 431 -7.17 11.98 0.36
CA SER A 431 -6.05 12.92 0.55
C SER A 431 -5.02 12.34 1.51
N GLY A 432 -3.75 12.30 1.11
CA GLY A 432 -2.67 11.70 1.87
C GLY A 432 -2.53 10.17 1.75
N TYR A 433 -3.41 9.49 1.01
CA TYR A 433 -3.39 8.03 0.79
C TYR A 433 -3.16 7.62 -0.68
N TYR A 434 -2.46 8.45 -1.44
CA TYR A 434 -2.05 8.18 -2.82
C TYR A 434 -0.85 7.23 -2.87
N LEU A 435 -1.12 5.96 -3.14
CA LEU A 435 -0.08 4.92 -3.17
C LEU A 435 0.73 4.96 -4.47
N ASP A 436 0.13 5.37 -5.58
CA ASP A 436 0.81 5.62 -6.86
C ASP A 436 1.94 6.65 -6.72
N GLN A 437 1.85 7.54 -5.72
CA GLN A 437 2.86 8.57 -5.52
C GLN A 437 4.22 8.06 -5.03
N LEU A 438 4.32 6.76 -4.71
CA LEU A 438 5.53 6.09 -4.22
C LEU A 438 6.08 6.72 -2.92
N MET A 439 5.19 7.27 -2.10
CA MET A 439 5.52 7.76 -0.76
C MET A 439 5.71 6.56 0.20
N PRO A 440 6.67 6.64 1.14
CA PRO A 440 6.87 5.60 2.16
C PRO A 440 5.63 5.42 3.03
N ALA A 441 5.40 4.20 3.50
CA ALA A 441 4.30 3.81 4.38
C ALA A 441 4.12 4.76 5.57
N ALA A 442 5.23 5.21 6.18
CA ALA A 442 5.22 6.12 7.31
C ALA A 442 4.55 7.48 7.02
N SER A 443 4.60 7.95 5.77
CA SER A 443 3.96 9.21 5.35
C SER A 443 2.44 9.06 5.41
N HIS A 444 1.92 7.97 4.84
CA HIS A 444 0.49 7.67 4.86
C HIS A 444 0.01 7.35 6.28
N TYR A 445 0.80 6.60 7.05
CA TYR A 445 0.46 6.23 8.42
C TYR A 445 0.29 7.43 9.36
N ALA A 446 0.94 8.56 9.06
CA ALA A 446 0.83 9.80 9.83
C ALA A 446 -0.49 10.57 9.57
N VAL A 447 -1.16 10.31 8.45
CA VAL A 447 -2.40 11.00 8.05
C VAL A 447 -3.58 10.43 8.83
N ASP A 448 -4.34 11.28 9.51
CA ASP A 448 -5.57 10.90 10.20
C ASP A 448 -6.80 11.46 9.47
N PRO A 449 -7.82 10.65 9.11
CA PRO A 449 -8.97 11.12 8.32
C PRO A 449 -9.77 12.26 8.94
N VAL A 450 -9.70 12.48 10.26
CA VAL A 450 -10.41 13.58 10.93
C VAL A 450 -9.53 14.79 11.26
N ASP A 451 -8.25 14.77 10.88
CA ASP A 451 -7.34 15.90 11.03
C ASP A 451 -7.34 16.75 9.75
N LEU A 452 -7.99 17.91 9.81
CA LEU A 452 -8.15 18.83 8.68
C LEU A 452 -6.85 19.52 8.23
N GLN A 453 -5.71 19.20 8.84
CA GLN A 453 -4.38 19.71 8.50
C GLN A 453 -3.39 18.59 8.18
N ALA A 454 -3.83 17.33 8.07
CA ALA A 454 -2.95 16.18 7.90
C ALA A 454 -2.27 16.10 6.54
N ASP A 455 -2.90 16.60 5.48
CA ASP A 455 -2.42 16.51 4.11
C ASP A 455 -2.78 17.74 3.25
N GLY A 456 -1.85 18.12 2.38
CA GLY A 456 -1.92 19.23 1.43
C GLY A 456 -0.70 20.16 1.50
N ILE A 457 -0.68 21.23 0.72
CA ILE A 457 0.45 22.17 0.66
C ILE A 457 0.16 23.48 1.39
N THR A 458 1.15 24.07 2.03
CA THR A 458 1.01 25.38 2.69
C THR A 458 0.90 26.53 1.67
N PRO A 459 0.32 27.68 2.06
CA PRO A 459 0.29 28.87 1.19
C PRO A 459 1.68 29.34 0.75
N ASP A 460 2.69 29.19 1.61
CA ASP A 460 4.08 29.51 1.27
C ASP A 460 4.65 28.57 0.20
N GLU A 461 4.33 27.28 0.28
CA GLU A 461 4.70 26.30 -0.75
C GLU A 461 3.99 26.59 -2.07
N ALA A 462 2.69 26.85 -2.05
CA ALA A 462 1.92 27.25 -3.23
C ALA A 462 2.51 28.51 -3.88
N ALA A 463 2.86 29.53 -3.08
CA ALA A 463 3.50 30.75 -3.56
C ALA A 463 4.91 30.49 -4.15
N GLN A 464 5.67 29.54 -3.60
CA GLN A 464 6.95 29.13 -4.19
C GLN A 464 6.74 28.48 -5.56
N LEU A 465 5.77 27.57 -5.69
CA LEU A 465 5.46 26.87 -6.94
C LEU A 465 4.98 27.83 -8.03
N GLN A 466 4.16 28.81 -7.67
CA GLN A 466 3.71 29.87 -8.56
C GLN A 466 4.87 30.72 -9.12
N LYS A 467 5.95 30.90 -8.36
CA LYS A 467 7.17 31.61 -8.83
C LYS A 467 7.98 30.78 -9.81
N ILE A 468 7.86 29.46 -9.76
CA ILE A 468 8.61 28.57 -10.63
C ILE A 468 7.96 28.48 -12.01
N SER A 469 6.65 28.27 -12.08
CA SER A 469 5.90 28.44 -13.33
C SER A 469 4.40 28.67 -13.07
N PRO A 470 3.68 29.33 -14.00
CA PRO A 470 2.23 29.46 -13.93
C PRO A 470 1.49 28.12 -13.90
N LEU A 471 2.00 27.11 -14.62
CA LEU A 471 1.42 25.77 -14.64
C LEU A 471 1.54 25.08 -13.28
N ALA A 472 2.72 25.14 -12.64
CA ALA A 472 2.94 24.58 -11.32
C ALA A 472 2.09 25.30 -10.26
N GLY A 473 1.99 26.63 -10.34
CA GLY A 473 1.10 27.40 -9.46
C GLY A 473 -0.37 27.05 -9.63
N GLY A 474 -0.82 26.85 -10.87
CA GLY A 474 -2.17 26.40 -11.20
C GLY A 474 -2.51 25.04 -10.60
N ALA A 475 -1.63 24.05 -10.76
CA ALA A 475 -1.78 22.70 -10.21
C ALA A 475 -1.68 22.67 -8.66
N ALA A 476 -0.91 23.59 -8.08
CA ALA A 476 -0.73 23.69 -6.63
C ALA A 476 -1.95 24.29 -5.92
N LYS A 477 -2.65 25.22 -6.55
CA LYS A 477 -3.72 26.01 -5.92
C LYS A 477 -4.87 25.15 -5.34
N PRO A 478 -5.38 24.10 -6.01
CA PRO A 478 -6.40 23.22 -5.45
C PRO A 478 -5.91 22.39 -4.25
N LEU A 479 -4.60 22.21 -4.11
CA LEU A 479 -3.97 21.41 -3.05
C LEU A 479 -3.62 22.26 -1.81
N GLU A 480 -3.80 23.58 -1.88
CA GLU A 480 -3.47 24.52 -0.80
C GLU A 480 -4.38 24.31 0.42
N ILE A 481 -3.77 24.02 1.56
CA ILE A 481 -4.46 23.95 2.85
C ILE A 481 -4.48 25.30 3.54
N LYS A 482 -5.59 25.58 4.21
CA LYS A 482 -5.79 26.73 5.07
C LYS A 482 -6.10 26.24 6.49
N PRO A 483 -5.77 27.03 7.52
CA PRO A 483 -6.18 26.72 8.88
C PRO A 483 -7.70 26.59 8.97
N MET A 484 -8.18 25.45 9.46
CA MET A 484 -9.60 25.18 9.73
C MET A 484 -9.78 24.80 11.20
N PRO A 485 -10.92 25.12 11.83
CA PRO A 485 -11.22 24.63 13.18
C PRO A 485 -11.35 23.11 13.17
N PRO A 486 -11.02 22.41 14.28
CA PRO A 486 -11.27 20.98 14.42
C PRO A 486 -12.75 20.64 14.21
N LEU A 487 -13.02 19.42 13.75
CA LEU A 487 -14.38 18.92 13.57
C LEU A 487 -15.13 18.80 14.91
N SER A 488 -16.43 19.07 14.90
CA SER A 488 -17.31 18.71 16.01
C SER A 488 -17.53 17.19 16.06
N PRO A 489 -17.96 16.62 17.19
CA PRO A 489 -18.29 15.20 17.29
C PRO A 489 -19.34 14.72 16.28
N GLU A 490 -20.28 15.59 15.88
CA GLU A 490 -21.29 15.31 14.86
C GLU A 490 -20.69 15.31 13.45
N GLN A 491 -19.74 16.21 13.18
CA GLN A 491 -19.04 16.25 11.90
C GLN A 491 -18.07 15.07 11.76
N GLU A 492 -17.37 14.67 12.82
CA GLU A 492 -16.51 13.48 12.79
C GLU A 492 -17.29 12.21 12.42
N LYS A 493 -18.56 12.09 12.84
CA LYS A 493 -19.43 10.95 12.45
C LYS A 493 -19.76 10.89 10.96
N LEU A 494 -19.62 12.00 10.23
CA LEU A 494 -19.79 12.03 8.78
C LEU A 494 -18.55 11.51 8.05
N VAL A 495 -17.39 11.46 8.71
CA VAL A 495 -16.18 10.84 8.14
C VAL A 495 -16.33 9.32 8.22
N LEU A 496 -16.65 8.70 7.09
CA LEU A 496 -16.89 7.26 6.99
C LEU A 496 -15.61 6.45 7.19
N GLY A 497 -14.48 7.03 6.79
CA GLY A 497 -13.14 6.44 6.86
C GLY A 497 -12.25 6.93 5.75
N GLY A 498 -11.38 6.04 5.26
CA GLY A 498 -10.38 6.39 4.26
C GLY A 498 -10.26 5.37 3.15
N GLU A 499 -9.71 5.81 2.02
CA GLU A 499 -9.52 4.98 0.84
C GLU A 499 -8.21 5.30 0.14
N MET A 500 -7.45 4.24 -0.14
CA MET A 500 -6.10 4.32 -0.71
C MET A 500 -6.19 4.37 -2.23
N ALA A 501 -5.75 5.47 -2.84
CA ALA A 501 -5.78 5.62 -4.29
C ALA A 501 -4.56 4.95 -4.92
N MET A 502 -4.79 3.91 -5.73
CA MET A 502 -3.77 3.30 -6.60
C MET A 502 -4.10 3.60 -8.06
N TRP A 503 -3.69 4.80 -8.50
CA TRP A 503 -3.67 5.16 -9.91
C TRP A 503 -2.62 4.37 -10.69
N ALA A 504 -2.88 4.09 -11.97
CA ALA A 504 -2.12 3.11 -12.73
C ALA A 504 -1.33 3.70 -13.91
N GLU A 505 -1.05 5.00 -13.97
CA GLU A 505 -0.22 5.58 -15.04
C GLU A 505 1.19 4.96 -15.08
N LEU A 506 1.72 4.60 -13.91
CA LEU A 506 3.06 4.03 -13.72
C LEU A 506 3.04 2.61 -13.12
N VAL A 507 1.90 1.93 -13.16
CA VAL A 507 1.71 0.62 -12.53
C VAL A 507 1.10 -0.35 -13.51
N THR A 508 1.75 -1.49 -13.71
CA THR A 508 1.21 -2.62 -14.49
C THR A 508 0.74 -3.75 -13.58
N ASP A 509 0.08 -4.76 -14.14
CA ASP A 509 -0.31 -6.00 -13.41
C ASP A 509 0.87 -6.65 -12.65
N GLU A 510 2.08 -6.65 -13.23
CA GLU A 510 3.30 -7.19 -12.60
C GLU A 510 3.74 -6.35 -11.38
N MET A 511 3.42 -5.07 -11.35
CA MET A 511 3.85 -4.15 -10.30
C MET A 511 2.85 -3.98 -9.17
N LEU A 512 1.56 -4.22 -9.44
CA LEU A 512 0.45 -3.88 -8.53
C LEU A 512 0.72 -4.31 -7.08
N ASP A 513 1.09 -5.58 -6.88
CA ASP A 513 1.35 -6.15 -5.56
C ASP A 513 2.41 -5.36 -4.77
N ALA A 514 3.54 -5.01 -5.40
CA ALA A 514 4.63 -4.27 -4.78
C ALA A 514 4.33 -2.77 -4.59
N ARG A 515 3.26 -2.28 -5.22
CA ARG A 515 2.83 -0.88 -5.14
C ARG A 515 1.77 -0.74 -4.07
N VAL A 516 0.83 -1.66 -3.98
CA VAL A 516 -0.19 -1.60 -2.92
C VAL A 516 0.42 -1.98 -1.58
N TRP A 517 1.23 -3.05 -1.54
CA TRP A 517 1.71 -3.65 -0.31
C TRP A 517 3.21 -3.46 -0.10
N PRO A 518 3.69 -3.35 1.16
CA PRO A 518 2.91 -3.43 2.41
C PRO A 518 2.30 -2.09 2.87
N ARG A 519 2.42 -1.02 2.09
CA ARG A 519 1.95 0.34 2.45
C ARG A 519 0.47 0.39 2.82
N ALA A 520 -0.37 -0.33 2.09
CA ALA A 520 -1.79 -0.44 2.39
C ALA A 520 -2.06 -1.09 3.78
N ALA A 521 -1.20 -1.97 4.28
CA ALA A 521 -1.34 -2.52 5.63
C ALA A 521 -1.13 -1.46 6.73
N ALA A 522 -0.21 -0.51 6.51
CA ALA A 522 0.00 0.62 7.40
C ALA A 522 -1.23 1.54 7.44
N ILE A 523 -1.85 1.80 6.29
CA ILE A 523 -3.07 2.61 6.21
C ILE A 523 -4.25 1.83 6.81
N ALA A 524 -4.36 0.53 6.59
CA ALA A 524 -5.36 -0.32 7.22
C ALA A 524 -5.32 -0.20 8.76
N GLU A 525 -4.11 -0.13 9.35
CA GLU A 525 -3.95 0.13 10.78
C GLU A 525 -4.48 1.51 11.19
N ARG A 526 -4.19 2.56 10.43
CA ARG A 526 -4.72 3.91 10.68
C ARG A 526 -6.26 3.95 10.65
N LEU A 527 -6.88 3.13 9.80
CA LEU A 527 -8.32 3.09 9.63
C LEU A 527 -9.05 2.12 10.58
N TRP A 528 -8.32 1.16 11.17
CA TRP A 528 -8.85 0.18 12.11
C TRP A 528 -8.55 0.52 13.57
N SER A 529 -7.28 0.78 13.89
CA SER A 529 -6.78 0.89 15.26
C SER A 529 -7.20 2.20 15.94
N PRO A 530 -7.09 2.27 17.28
CA PRO A 530 -7.27 3.51 18.02
C PRO A 530 -6.39 4.65 17.49
N ARG A 531 -6.89 5.90 17.61
CA ARG A 531 -6.25 7.11 17.04
C ARG A 531 -4.79 7.28 17.48
N GLU A 532 -4.50 6.90 18.72
CA GLU A 532 -3.19 6.97 19.36
C GLU A 532 -2.15 5.98 18.81
N VAL A 533 -2.58 4.94 18.09
CA VAL A 533 -1.68 3.99 17.42
C VAL A 533 -1.09 4.67 16.19
N ARG A 534 0.06 5.33 16.37
CA ARG A 534 0.71 6.14 15.32
C ARG A 534 2.24 6.23 15.41
N ASP A 535 2.86 5.35 16.19
CA ASP A 535 4.32 5.34 16.34
C ASP A 535 5.01 4.83 15.05
N PRO A 536 5.77 5.68 14.33
CA PRO A 536 6.47 5.27 13.12
C PRO A 536 7.60 4.26 13.39
N ASP A 537 8.21 4.23 14.58
CA ASP A 537 9.25 3.26 14.90
C ASP A 537 8.65 1.85 15.08
N SER A 538 7.48 1.77 15.72
CA SER A 538 6.67 0.56 15.76
C SER A 538 6.26 0.08 14.36
N LEU A 539 5.89 1.00 13.46
CA LEU A 539 5.56 0.66 12.07
C LEU A 539 6.77 0.06 11.34
N VAL A 540 7.92 0.75 11.34
CA VAL A 540 9.15 0.30 10.66
C VAL A 540 9.58 -1.09 11.10
N ARG A 541 9.39 -1.43 12.38
CA ARG A 541 9.69 -2.77 12.92
C ARG A 541 8.73 -3.86 12.41
N ARG A 542 7.44 -3.55 12.30
CA ARG A 542 6.39 -4.56 11.99
C ARG A 542 6.16 -4.75 10.49
N LEU A 543 6.34 -3.70 9.69
CA LEU A 543 5.98 -3.71 8.28
C LEU A 543 6.68 -4.82 7.46
N PRO A 544 7.99 -5.08 7.61
CA PRO A 544 8.66 -6.16 6.89
C PRO A 544 8.15 -7.56 7.27
N LEU A 545 7.67 -7.74 8.50
CA LEU A 545 7.13 -9.02 8.97
C LEU A 545 5.75 -9.28 8.37
N ILE A 546 4.93 -8.23 8.27
CA ILE A 546 3.65 -8.29 7.56
C ILE A 546 3.87 -8.58 6.08
N GLU A 547 4.84 -7.93 5.42
CA GLU A 547 5.17 -8.24 4.02
C GLU A 547 5.56 -9.72 3.82
N ASP A 548 6.38 -10.28 4.71
CA ASP A 548 6.74 -11.70 4.66
C ASP A 548 5.51 -12.61 4.77
N GLU A 549 4.57 -12.30 5.67
CA GLU A 549 3.31 -13.05 5.84
C GLU A 549 2.45 -13.02 4.58
N LEU A 550 2.30 -11.84 3.97
CA LEU A 550 1.50 -11.67 2.76
C LEU A 550 2.12 -12.37 1.56
N ASN A 551 3.45 -12.32 1.40
CA ASN A 551 4.15 -13.05 0.34
C ASN A 551 4.02 -14.58 0.48
N LEU A 552 4.10 -15.12 1.71
CA LEU A 552 3.87 -16.55 1.96
C LEU A 552 2.43 -16.99 1.65
N ASP A 553 1.47 -16.06 1.75
CA ASP A 553 0.05 -16.31 1.49
C ASP A 553 -0.37 -16.10 0.03
N GLY A 554 0.53 -15.68 -0.84
CA GLY A 554 0.32 -15.66 -2.29
C GLY A 554 0.53 -14.32 -2.97
N LEU A 555 0.83 -13.25 -2.22
CA LEU A 555 1.27 -11.98 -2.81
C LEU A 555 2.53 -12.21 -3.67
N GLN A 556 2.61 -11.55 -4.83
CA GLN A 556 3.65 -11.78 -5.83
C GLN A 556 4.74 -10.69 -5.86
N SER A 557 4.78 -9.77 -4.88
CA SER A 557 5.73 -8.64 -4.85
C SER A 557 7.19 -9.11 -5.07
N ASP A 558 7.65 -10.05 -4.24
CA ASP A 558 9.02 -10.56 -4.31
C ASP A 558 9.29 -11.41 -5.56
N ALA A 559 8.30 -12.22 -5.94
CA ALA A 559 8.40 -13.09 -7.11
C ALA A 559 8.46 -12.28 -8.41
N ASN A 560 7.64 -11.22 -8.53
CA ASN A 560 7.67 -10.26 -9.63
C ASN A 560 9.01 -9.51 -9.62
N ARG A 561 9.47 -9.00 -8.48
CA ARG A 561 10.78 -8.32 -8.39
C ARG A 561 11.93 -9.21 -8.87
N ALA A 562 11.92 -10.50 -8.50
CA ALA A 562 12.90 -11.47 -8.99
C ALA A 562 12.80 -11.70 -10.51
N ARG A 563 11.58 -11.79 -11.07
CA ARG A 563 11.37 -11.87 -12.53
C ARG A 563 11.89 -10.63 -13.25
N MET A 564 11.60 -9.44 -12.73
CA MET A 564 12.08 -8.17 -13.28
C MET A 564 13.61 -8.07 -13.24
N ALA A 565 14.24 -8.49 -12.13
CA ALA A 565 15.69 -8.55 -12.02
C ALA A 565 16.32 -9.52 -13.03
N ALA A 566 15.72 -10.69 -13.24
CA ALA A 566 16.16 -11.66 -14.25
C ALA A 566 15.95 -11.18 -15.68
N ARG A 567 14.91 -10.38 -15.95
CA ARG A 567 14.72 -9.71 -17.24
C ARG A 567 15.80 -8.66 -17.51
N LEU A 568 16.22 -7.93 -16.48
CA LEU A 568 17.25 -6.89 -16.59
C LEU A 568 18.67 -7.45 -16.77
N SER A 569 19.01 -8.53 -16.05
CA SER A 569 20.29 -9.23 -16.20
C SER A 569 20.09 -10.74 -16.02
N PRO A 570 19.85 -11.49 -17.11
CA PRO A 570 19.64 -12.94 -17.05
C PRO A 570 20.83 -13.72 -16.49
N ASP A 571 22.05 -13.25 -16.75
CA ASP A 571 23.29 -13.92 -16.34
C ASP A 571 23.65 -13.64 -14.87
N ALA A 572 23.14 -12.54 -14.28
CA ALA A 572 23.45 -12.13 -12.92
C ALA A 572 22.26 -11.53 -12.14
N PRO A 573 21.07 -12.18 -12.11
CA PRO A 573 19.87 -11.63 -11.47
C PRO A 573 20.04 -11.39 -9.97
N GLY A 574 20.86 -12.21 -9.31
CA GLY A 574 21.16 -12.07 -7.89
C GLY A 574 21.89 -10.76 -7.56
N ALA A 575 22.75 -10.27 -8.46
CA ALA A 575 23.44 -9.00 -8.25
C ALA A 575 22.48 -7.82 -8.32
N VAL A 576 21.53 -7.86 -9.26
CA VAL A 576 20.46 -6.86 -9.38
C VAL A 576 19.55 -6.91 -8.15
N THR A 577 19.13 -8.11 -7.72
CA THR A 577 18.26 -8.30 -6.55
C THR A 577 18.89 -7.74 -5.27
N ILE A 578 20.17 -8.01 -5.00
CA ILE A 578 20.88 -7.47 -3.83
C ILE A 578 21.01 -5.94 -3.93
N PHE A 579 21.20 -5.39 -5.14
CA PHE A 579 21.26 -3.94 -5.31
C PHE A 579 19.90 -3.28 -5.01
N LEU A 580 18.78 -3.88 -5.45
CA LEU A 580 17.42 -3.40 -5.18
C LEU A 580 17.08 -3.31 -3.69
N GLN A 581 17.76 -4.07 -2.81
CA GLN A 581 17.61 -3.95 -1.36
C GLN A 581 18.14 -2.63 -0.79
N THR A 582 18.98 -1.91 -1.54
CA THR A 582 19.67 -0.70 -1.07
C THR A 582 19.09 0.60 -1.63
N VAL A 583 18.12 0.49 -2.55
CA VAL A 583 17.53 1.62 -3.27
C VAL A 583 16.00 1.59 -3.22
N ALA A 584 15.39 2.73 -3.52
CA ALA A 584 13.96 2.91 -3.69
C ALA A 584 13.72 3.71 -4.98
N PRO A 585 12.55 3.60 -5.63
CA PRO A 585 12.24 4.46 -6.77
C PRO A 585 12.19 5.93 -6.33
N SER A 586 12.53 6.83 -7.24
CA SER A 586 12.17 8.24 -7.09
C SER A 586 10.64 8.37 -7.04
N ARG A 587 10.15 9.40 -6.36
CA ARG A 587 8.69 9.52 -6.13
C ARG A 587 7.99 10.17 -7.30
N TYR A 588 6.68 9.91 -7.41
CA TYR A 588 5.79 10.21 -8.54
C TYR A 588 6.32 11.15 -9.62
N ALA A 589 6.33 12.45 -9.31
CA ALA A 589 6.70 13.55 -10.18
C ALA A 589 8.08 13.40 -10.81
N THR A 590 9.02 12.82 -10.07
CA THR A 590 10.38 12.55 -10.55
C THR A 590 10.43 11.29 -11.40
N HIS A 591 9.62 10.27 -11.08
CA HIS A 591 9.56 8.98 -11.79
C HIS A 591 8.76 9.01 -13.09
N ASN A 592 7.75 9.87 -13.16
CA ASN A 592 6.89 10.05 -14.33
C ASN A 592 7.63 10.86 -15.42
N GLN A 593 8.30 10.15 -16.33
CA GLN A 593 9.09 10.76 -17.39
C GLN A 593 8.19 11.50 -18.40
N GLY A 594 6.98 11.00 -18.61
CA GLY A 594 5.98 11.63 -19.48
C GLY A 594 5.55 13.00 -18.96
N LEU A 595 5.16 13.06 -17.69
CA LEU A 595 4.80 14.29 -17.00
C LEU A 595 5.97 15.29 -16.97
N ARG A 596 7.19 14.82 -16.69
CA ARG A 596 8.40 15.67 -16.72
C ARG A 596 8.68 16.24 -18.10
N ALA A 597 8.55 15.45 -19.15
CA ALA A 597 8.72 15.90 -20.53
C ALA A 597 7.64 16.92 -20.90
N MET A 598 6.38 16.68 -20.51
CA MET A 598 5.28 17.64 -20.70
C MET A 598 5.58 18.99 -20.01
N LEU A 599 6.02 18.96 -18.74
CA LEU A 599 6.41 20.16 -17.99
C LEU A 599 7.61 20.89 -18.61
N ALA A 600 8.49 20.17 -19.31
CA ALA A 600 9.59 20.75 -20.09
C ALA A 600 9.14 21.31 -21.46
N GLY A 601 7.84 21.29 -21.77
CA GLY A 601 7.26 21.80 -23.02
C GLY A 601 7.30 20.80 -24.18
N VAL A 602 7.56 19.52 -23.94
CA VAL A 602 7.51 18.47 -24.96
C VAL A 602 6.05 18.12 -25.23
N ARG A 603 5.55 18.42 -26.43
CA ARG A 603 4.14 18.20 -26.81
C ARG A 603 3.73 16.72 -26.87
N HIS A 604 4.65 15.85 -27.27
CA HIS A 604 4.44 14.41 -27.36
C HIS A 604 5.53 13.71 -26.57
N PRO A 605 5.37 13.60 -25.24
CA PRO A 605 6.35 12.91 -24.43
C PRO A 605 6.46 11.44 -24.88
N PRO A 606 7.66 10.84 -24.82
CA PRO A 606 7.80 9.42 -25.09
C PRO A 606 6.99 8.59 -24.08
N PRO A 607 6.49 7.40 -24.46
CA PRO A 607 5.78 6.54 -23.54
C PRO A 607 6.69 6.14 -22.38
N GLN A 608 6.13 6.10 -21.16
CA GLN A 608 6.85 5.63 -19.99
C GLN A 608 7.29 4.18 -20.21
N ARG A 609 8.58 3.89 -19.99
CA ARG A 609 9.06 2.51 -19.91
C ARG A 609 8.85 2.01 -18.48
N LEU A 610 8.06 0.94 -18.33
CA LEU A 610 7.70 0.32 -17.06
C LEU A 610 8.43 -1.03 -16.88
N THR A 611 9.70 -1.06 -17.25
CA THR A 611 10.55 -2.26 -17.15
C THR A 611 11.97 -1.92 -16.69
N ALA A 612 12.20 -0.68 -16.25
CA ALA A 612 13.49 -0.20 -15.80
C ALA A 612 13.80 -0.69 -14.38
N LEU A 613 15.03 -0.43 -13.92
CA LEU A 613 15.47 -0.85 -12.60
C LEU A 613 14.67 -0.17 -11.47
N ALA A 614 14.31 1.11 -11.61
CA ALA A 614 13.45 1.81 -10.66
C ALA A 614 12.05 1.17 -10.56
N ASP A 615 11.53 0.60 -11.63
CA ASP A 615 10.26 -0.13 -11.61
C ASP A 615 10.37 -1.47 -10.88
N ALA A 616 11.57 -2.04 -10.70
CA ALA A 616 11.76 -3.21 -9.86
C ALA A 616 12.02 -2.84 -8.38
N ALA A 617 12.33 -1.57 -8.09
CA ALA A 617 12.66 -1.14 -6.75
C ALA A 617 11.42 -1.10 -5.83
N PRO A 618 11.53 -1.61 -4.59
CA PRO A 618 10.47 -1.47 -3.60
C PRO A 618 10.43 -0.04 -3.06
N VAL A 619 9.24 0.48 -2.74
CA VAL A 619 9.10 1.79 -2.08
C VAL A 619 9.60 1.72 -0.64
N ASP A 620 9.09 0.74 0.11
CA ASP A 620 9.46 0.41 1.47
C ASP A 620 10.20 -0.94 1.48
N GLY A 621 11.48 -0.96 1.07
CA GLY A 621 12.25 -2.20 0.97
C GLY A 621 12.43 -2.89 2.33
N ALA A 622 11.94 -4.13 2.45
CA ALA A 622 11.96 -4.92 3.67
C ALA A 622 13.35 -5.01 4.33
N GLU A 623 14.42 -5.26 3.55
CA GLU A 623 15.78 -5.35 4.07
C GLU A 623 16.32 -4.00 4.56
N ALA A 624 15.99 -2.90 3.88
CA ALA A 624 16.39 -1.55 4.31
C ALA A 624 15.71 -1.18 5.63
N LEU A 625 14.42 -1.48 5.78
CA LEU A 625 13.65 -1.26 7.01
C LEU A 625 14.15 -2.13 8.18
N ARG A 626 14.43 -3.42 7.94
CA ARG A 626 15.03 -4.31 8.95
C ARG A 626 16.39 -3.77 9.40
N PHE A 627 17.22 -3.32 8.46
CA PHE A 627 18.52 -2.73 8.76
C PHE A 627 18.40 -1.43 9.57
N GLU A 628 17.43 -0.56 9.23
CA GLU A 628 17.12 0.63 10.02
C GLU A 628 16.67 0.28 11.45
N SER A 629 15.80 -0.72 11.62
CA SER A 629 15.38 -1.19 12.95
C SER A 629 16.57 -1.65 13.79
N LEU A 630 17.50 -2.41 13.22
CA LEU A 630 18.72 -2.84 13.91
C LEU A 630 19.63 -1.66 14.25
N ALA A 631 19.76 -0.67 13.36
CA ALA A 631 20.55 0.52 13.62
C ALA A 631 19.97 1.34 14.79
N LYS A 632 18.63 1.44 14.89
CA LYS A 632 17.93 2.06 16.04
C LYS A 632 18.20 1.30 17.34
N HIS A 633 18.15 -0.04 17.32
CA HIS A 633 18.49 -0.85 18.50
C HIS A 633 19.94 -0.62 18.96
N LEU A 634 20.90 -0.57 18.02
CA LEU A 634 22.29 -0.26 18.36
C LEU A 634 22.43 1.14 18.96
N ALA A 635 21.77 2.15 18.38
CA ALA A 635 21.77 3.51 18.91
C ALA A 635 21.14 3.61 20.31
N ALA A 636 20.19 2.72 20.63
CA ALA A 636 19.62 2.56 21.97
C ALA A 636 20.52 1.76 22.94
N GLY A 637 21.69 1.29 22.49
CA GLY A 637 22.70 0.61 23.31
C GLY A 637 22.74 -0.91 23.16
N ASP A 638 21.88 -1.51 22.35
CA ASP A 638 21.90 -2.95 22.10
C ASP A 638 23.06 -3.33 21.17
N ARG A 639 24.21 -3.67 21.75
CA ARG A 639 25.39 -4.12 21.01
C ARG A 639 25.24 -5.53 20.41
N SER A 640 24.20 -6.29 20.77
CA SER A 640 24.01 -7.66 20.27
C SER A 640 23.68 -7.70 18.77
N VAL A 641 23.18 -6.59 18.21
CA VAL A 641 22.79 -6.47 16.79
C VAL A 641 23.97 -6.18 15.84
N ILE A 642 25.15 -5.83 16.37
CA ILE A 642 26.34 -5.46 15.57
C ILE A 642 26.72 -6.54 14.54
N PRO A 643 26.74 -7.85 14.86
CA PRO A 643 27.07 -8.88 13.88
C PRO A 643 26.11 -8.90 12.69
N ALA A 644 24.81 -8.70 12.93
CA ALA A 644 23.79 -8.66 11.88
C ALA A 644 23.97 -7.42 10.98
N LEU A 645 24.15 -6.25 11.59
CA LEU A 645 24.44 -5.00 10.87
C LEU A 645 25.69 -5.12 10.00
N ARG A 646 26.80 -5.62 10.57
CA ARG A 646 28.06 -5.82 9.84
C ARG A 646 27.89 -6.81 8.69
N SER A 647 27.22 -7.93 8.93
CA SER A 647 26.97 -8.94 7.89
C SER A 647 26.23 -8.34 6.71
N GLN A 648 25.17 -7.56 6.97
CA GLN A 648 24.37 -6.95 5.90
C GLN A 648 25.17 -5.91 5.11
N LEU A 649 25.94 -5.06 5.79
CA LEU A 649 26.83 -4.10 5.13
C LEU A 649 27.88 -4.77 4.25
N MET A 650 28.43 -5.91 4.69
CA MET A 650 29.39 -6.70 3.91
C MET A 650 28.75 -7.34 2.67
N ILE A 651 27.50 -7.79 2.75
CA ILE A 651 26.74 -8.31 1.61
C ILE A 651 26.57 -7.21 0.56
N TRP A 652 26.07 -6.04 0.95
CA TRP A 652 25.85 -4.93 0.03
C TRP A 652 27.16 -4.40 -0.55
N SER A 653 28.19 -4.22 0.29
CA SER A 653 29.51 -3.76 -0.17
C SER A 653 30.14 -4.75 -1.16
N GLY A 654 30.08 -6.05 -0.85
CA GLY A 654 30.59 -7.12 -1.70
C GLY A 654 29.82 -7.32 -3.01
N ASN A 655 28.60 -6.79 -3.12
CA ASN A 655 27.81 -6.84 -4.35
C ASN A 655 28.27 -5.84 -5.42
N THR A 656 28.97 -4.77 -5.02
CA THR A 656 29.41 -3.69 -5.94
C THR A 656 30.06 -4.20 -7.23
N PRO A 657 31.12 -5.04 -7.21
CA PRO A 657 31.73 -5.55 -8.45
C PRO A 657 30.81 -6.47 -9.24
N ARG A 658 29.95 -7.24 -8.57
CA ARG A 658 28.98 -8.15 -9.21
C ARG A 658 27.91 -7.37 -9.96
N PHE A 659 27.45 -6.25 -9.40
CA PHE A 659 26.50 -5.37 -10.08
C PHE A 659 27.15 -4.67 -11.28
N ILE A 660 28.41 -4.23 -11.17
CA ILE A 660 29.15 -3.65 -12.31
C ILE A 660 29.24 -4.65 -13.46
N GLU A 661 29.56 -5.92 -13.16
CA GLU A 661 29.57 -7.00 -14.16
C GLU A 661 28.18 -7.24 -14.75
N ALA A 662 27.15 -7.33 -13.89
CA ALA A 662 25.76 -7.52 -14.31
C ALA A 662 25.23 -6.37 -15.19
N ALA A 663 25.76 -5.16 -15.02
CA ALA A 663 25.34 -3.98 -15.79
C ALA A 663 25.96 -3.92 -17.18
N HIS A 664 27.08 -4.61 -17.44
CA HIS A 664 27.81 -4.49 -18.70
C HIS A 664 26.95 -4.88 -19.91
N GLY A 665 26.68 -3.92 -20.81
CA GLY A 665 25.85 -4.14 -21.99
C GLY A 665 24.34 -4.06 -21.71
N HIS A 666 23.94 -3.63 -20.51
CA HIS A 666 22.55 -3.45 -20.09
C HIS A 666 22.29 -1.98 -19.75
N PRO A 667 21.84 -1.13 -20.71
CA PRO A 667 21.77 0.33 -20.53
C PRO A 667 20.99 0.81 -19.30
N ASP A 668 19.87 0.13 -18.97
CA ASP A 668 19.06 0.49 -17.80
C ASP A 668 19.79 0.19 -16.47
N LEU A 669 20.72 -0.77 -16.44
CA LEU A 669 21.61 -1.04 -15.30
C LEU A 669 22.85 -0.14 -15.30
N GLU A 670 23.41 0.16 -16.48
CA GLU A 670 24.55 1.08 -16.63
C GLU A 670 24.21 2.48 -16.08
N ALA A 671 22.97 2.93 -16.29
CA ALA A 671 22.46 4.18 -15.74
C ALA A 671 22.51 4.23 -14.20
N ALA A 672 22.49 3.08 -13.52
CA ALA A 672 22.52 2.96 -12.06
C ALA A 672 23.93 2.81 -11.48
N LEU A 673 24.98 2.70 -12.31
CA LEU A 673 26.37 2.61 -11.85
C LEU A 673 26.81 3.75 -10.92
N PRO A 674 26.41 5.02 -11.13
CA PRO A 674 26.68 6.10 -10.17
C PRO A 674 26.07 5.83 -8.80
N VAL A 675 24.80 5.39 -8.74
CA VAL A 675 24.11 5.08 -7.47
C VAL A 675 24.77 3.88 -6.79
N ASN A 676 25.16 2.86 -7.55
CA ASN A 676 25.91 1.71 -7.02
C ASN A 676 27.24 2.12 -6.36
N ALA A 677 27.99 3.06 -6.96
CA ALA A 677 29.21 3.59 -6.36
C ALA A 677 28.95 4.39 -5.06
N GLU A 678 27.84 5.11 -5.01
CA GLU A 678 27.41 5.86 -3.82
C GLU A 678 26.99 4.91 -2.68
N VAL A 679 26.20 3.88 -2.99
CA VAL A 679 25.86 2.79 -2.04
C VAL A 679 27.12 2.11 -1.51
N ALA A 680 28.09 1.79 -2.36
CA ALA A 680 29.38 1.23 -1.93
C ALA A 680 30.15 2.16 -0.98
N THR A 681 29.99 3.46 -1.13
CA THR A 681 30.63 4.46 -0.25
C THR A 681 29.90 4.56 1.09
N LEU A 682 28.57 4.58 1.10
CA LEU A 682 27.77 4.64 2.32
C LEU A 682 27.83 3.34 3.14
N THR A 683 27.89 2.19 2.49
CA THR A 683 28.07 0.90 3.19
C THR A 683 29.43 0.83 3.91
N ARG A 684 30.50 1.33 3.29
CA ARG A 684 31.82 1.47 3.95
C ARG A 684 31.79 2.47 5.10
N LEU A 685 31.07 3.59 4.96
CA LEU A 685 30.88 4.54 6.06
C LEU A 685 30.16 3.89 7.25
N GLY A 686 29.11 3.09 6.99
CA GLY A 686 28.44 2.31 8.02
C GLY A 686 29.37 1.30 8.73
N LEU A 687 30.23 0.61 7.98
CA LEU A 687 31.23 -0.30 8.58
C LEU A 687 32.21 0.46 9.48
N ASN A 688 32.70 1.63 9.05
CA ASN A 688 33.56 2.48 9.88
C ASN A 688 32.87 2.92 11.17
N ALA A 689 31.58 3.26 11.10
CA ALA A 689 30.80 3.61 12.28
C ALA A 689 30.69 2.45 13.26
N LEU A 690 30.41 1.23 12.79
CA LEU A 690 30.40 0.03 13.64
C LEU A 690 31.76 -0.21 14.31
N PHE A 691 32.86 -0.08 13.55
CA PHE A 691 34.21 -0.22 14.09
C PHE A 691 34.50 0.79 15.21
N ALA A 692 34.11 2.05 15.04
CA ALA A 692 34.27 3.09 16.07
C ALA A 692 33.47 2.74 17.35
N ILE A 693 32.20 2.33 17.20
CA ILE A 693 31.33 1.93 18.33
C ILE A 693 31.94 0.74 19.10
N GLU A 694 32.47 -0.26 18.40
CA GLU A 694 33.08 -1.44 19.01
C GLU A 694 34.41 -1.12 19.69
N ALA A 695 35.23 -0.26 19.08
CA ALA A 695 36.48 0.22 19.64
C ALA A 695 36.28 1.19 20.82
N ASN A 696 35.03 1.61 21.07
CA ASN A 696 34.71 2.72 21.98
C ASN A 696 35.52 3.98 21.64
N ASP A 697 35.69 4.21 20.33
CA ASP A 697 36.38 5.34 19.74
C ASP A 697 35.37 6.25 19.04
N THR A 698 35.73 7.52 18.84
CA THR A 698 34.87 8.50 18.20
C THR A 698 35.08 8.48 16.68
N LEU A 699 34.00 8.32 15.91
CA LEU A 699 34.02 8.49 14.46
C LEU A 699 34.12 9.98 14.08
N ASP A 700 35.27 10.61 14.32
CA ASP A 700 35.52 12.01 13.97
C ASP A 700 36.92 12.17 13.38
N HIS A 701 37.00 12.05 12.05
CA HIS A 701 38.25 12.22 11.31
C HIS A 701 38.00 12.97 9.99
N PRO A 702 38.88 13.90 9.56
CA PRO A 702 38.71 14.65 8.31
C PRO A 702 38.53 13.76 7.06
N SER A 703 39.05 12.53 7.09
CA SER A 703 38.99 11.57 5.98
C SER A 703 37.59 11.01 5.69
N ILE A 704 36.61 11.19 6.58
CA ILE A 704 35.22 10.74 6.35
C ILE A 704 34.29 11.86 5.87
N GLN A 705 34.77 13.10 5.78
CA GLN A 705 33.97 14.27 5.38
C GLN A 705 33.32 14.13 3.98
N PRO A 706 33.99 13.58 2.95
CA PRO A 706 33.34 13.35 1.66
C PRO A 706 32.15 12.37 1.75
N GLN A 707 32.28 11.33 2.59
CA GLN A 707 31.25 10.29 2.77
C GLN A 707 30.05 10.82 3.57
N THR A 708 30.29 11.65 4.60
CA THR A 708 29.21 12.30 5.35
C THR A 708 28.50 13.35 4.50
N ALA A 709 29.21 14.07 3.62
CA ALA A 709 28.59 14.97 2.65
C ALA A 709 27.70 14.22 1.63
N LEU A 710 28.16 13.06 1.14
CA LEU A 710 27.34 12.17 0.30
C LEU A 710 26.09 11.69 1.05
N LEU A 711 26.24 11.28 2.31
CA LEU A 711 25.11 10.85 3.15
C LEU A 711 24.08 11.97 3.32
N ALA A 712 24.53 13.18 3.64
CA ALA A 712 23.66 14.35 3.76
C ALA A 712 22.92 14.65 2.45
N ARG A 713 23.60 14.54 1.30
CA ARG A 713 22.97 14.70 -0.02
C ARG A 713 21.91 13.61 -0.26
N ALA A 714 22.22 12.34 0.00
CA ALA A 714 21.28 11.24 -0.18
C ALA A 714 20.01 11.41 0.68
N LEU A 715 20.16 11.90 1.92
CA LEU A 715 19.03 12.25 2.79
C LEU A 715 18.23 13.44 2.23
N ALA A 716 18.92 14.47 1.72
CA ALA A 716 18.28 15.63 1.11
C ALA A 716 17.50 15.27 -0.17
N ASP A 717 18.04 14.39 -1.02
CA ASP A 717 17.37 13.92 -2.23
C ASP A 717 16.08 13.16 -1.89
N ARG A 718 16.12 12.31 -0.85
CA ARG A 718 14.92 11.62 -0.32
C ARG A 718 13.88 12.62 0.20
N ALA A 719 14.31 13.62 0.97
CA ALA A 719 13.42 14.65 1.51
C ALA A 719 12.81 15.52 0.40
N ALA A 720 13.59 15.91 -0.60
CA ALA A 720 13.13 16.69 -1.74
C ALA A 720 12.10 15.91 -2.58
N SER A 721 12.36 14.61 -2.81
CA SER A 721 11.42 13.73 -3.52
C SER A 721 10.13 13.49 -2.73
N SER A 722 10.11 13.75 -1.41
CA SER A 722 8.93 13.61 -0.55
C SER A 722 7.88 14.71 -0.70
N ARG A 723 8.17 15.76 -1.47
CA ARG A 723 7.26 16.89 -1.63
C ARG A 723 6.78 16.85 -3.08
N PRO A 724 5.60 16.27 -3.37
CA PRO A 724 5.20 15.86 -4.72
C PRO A 724 5.38 16.94 -5.78
N ILE A 725 5.08 18.20 -5.45
CA ILE A 725 5.21 19.30 -6.42
C ILE A 725 6.65 19.84 -6.54
N PHE A 726 7.47 19.73 -5.51
CA PHE A 726 8.89 20.15 -5.57
C PHE A 726 9.76 19.12 -6.30
N ALA A 727 9.35 17.85 -6.27
CA ALA A 727 9.99 16.75 -6.98
C ALA A 727 9.99 16.96 -8.52
N PHE A 728 9.07 17.76 -9.08
CA PHE A 728 9.07 18.16 -10.50
C PHE A 728 10.26 19.04 -10.90
N LEU A 729 10.84 19.73 -9.92
CA LEU A 729 11.82 20.80 -10.16
C LEU A 729 13.24 20.39 -9.79
N ALA A 730 13.36 19.29 -9.04
CA ALA A 730 14.62 18.66 -8.76
C ALA A 730 15.14 17.95 -10.03
N LYS A 731 16.46 17.98 -10.23
CA LYS A 731 17.09 17.07 -11.17
C LYS A 731 16.84 15.64 -10.67
N PRO A 732 16.37 14.70 -11.51
CA PRO A 732 16.17 13.33 -11.07
C PRO A 732 17.48 12.72 -10.59
N PRO A 733 17.44 11.84 -9.58
CA PRO A 733 18.60 11.02 -9.27
C PRO A 733 18.92 10.09 -10.46
N PRO A 734 20.18 9.66 -10.62
CA PRO A 734 20.54 8.73 -11.69
C PRO A 734 19.69 7.45 -11.63
N ALA A 735 19.26 6.96 -12.79
CA ALA A 735 18.36 5.82 -12.95
C ALA A 735 17.02 5.92 -12.19
N ASP A 736 16.60 7.13 -11.81
CA ASP A 736 15.38 7.38 -11.02
C ASP A 736 15.39 6.61 -9.67
N LEU A 737 16.57 6.46 -9.04
CA LEU A 737 16.77 5.73 -7.79
C LEU A 737 17.22 6.62 -6.61
N LEU A 738 16.58 6.45 -5.46
CA LEU A 738 16.98 7.00 -4.17
C LEU A 738 17.75 5.95 -3.36
N ILE A 739 18.73 6.35 -2.55
CA ILE A 739 19.45 5.41 -1.67
C ILE A 739 18.61 5.10 -0.42
N ALA A 740 18.00 3.92 -0.35
CA ALA A 740 17.07 3.53 0.72
C ALA A 740 17.73 3.35 2.08
N ILE A 741 19.00 2.93 2.11
CA ILE A 741 19.73 2.65 3.37
C ILE A 741 20.28 3.91 4.06
N ALA A 742 20.18 5.09 3.44
CA ALA A 742 20.76 6.32 3.98
C ALA A 742 20.29 6.67 5.42
N PRO A 743 19.01 6.55 5.80
CA PRO A 743 18.57 6.82 7.17
C PRO A 743 19.26 5.91 8.20
N ALA A 744 19.41 4.62 7.90
CA ALA A 744 20.08 3.68 8.79
C ALA A 744 21.58 3.99 8.93
N ILE A 745 22.25 4.37 7.82
CA ILE A 745 23.66 4.78 7.87
C ILE A 745 23.84 6.06 8.70
N ASP A 746 22.92 7.02 8.63
CA ASP A 746 22.93 8.22 9.46
C ASP A 746 22.80 7.92 10.95
N ILE A 747 21.93 6.98 11.32
CA ILE A 747 21.81 6.51 12.71
C ILE A 747 23.14 5.91 13.19
N LEU A 748 23.76 5.04 12.39
CA LEU A 748 25.05 4.42 12.75
C LEU A 748 26.16 5.47 12.88
N VAL A 749 26.25 6.42 11.94
CA VAL A 749 27.26 7.48 11.96
C VAL A 749 27.10 8.36 13.19
N LYS A 750 25.88 8.78 13.53
CA LYS A 750 25.60 9.55 14.75
C LYS A 750 25.96 8.77 16.01
N ALA A 751 25.64 7.49 16.08
CA ALA A 751 26.04 6.62 17.20
C ALA A 751 27.58 6.49 17.30
N GLY A 752 28.27 6.34 16.18
CA GLY A 752 29.74 6.30 16.14
C GLY A 752 30.40 7.63 16.52
N GLN A 753 29.79 8.76 16.16
CA GLN A 753 30.24 10.10 16.58
C GLN A 753 29.99 10.37 18.07
N ALA A 754 28.96 9.76 18.64
CA ALA A 754 28.65 9.87 20.06
C ALA A 754 29.43 8.89 20.95
N SER A 755 30.17 7.95 20.37
CA SER A 755 30.89 6.89 21.10
C SER A 755 32.09 7.47 21.87
N ARG A 756 31.96 7.53 23.21
CA ARG A 756 33.01 7.73 24.22
C ARG A 756 32.64 7.10 25.55
#